data_AF-S8B890-F1
#
_entry.id   AF-S8B890-F1
#
_cell.length_a   1.000
_cell.length_b   1.000
_cell.length_c   1.000
_cell.angle_alpha   90.00
_cell.angle_beta   90.00
_cell.angle_gamma   90.00
#
_symmetry.space_group_name_H-M   'P 1'
#
loop_
_entity.id
_entity.type
_entity.pdbx_description
1 polymer ?
#
loop_
_entity_poly.entity_id
_entity_poly.type
_entity_poly.pdbx_seq_one_letter_code
_entity_poly.pdbx_strand_id
1 'polypeptide(L)'
;MLNTRLTSSVGIESNFTTFEANSDLWQHFRISYQIPVLLLLSLLFYVQIKSRTNQSPESRPPCERVIEQAERTNRKNGHENAGFLSKEAGFAPLKTITALPPSHHVWDQLSVDLPRLVQNQTVREAVTQMPVLDASAKALPDIYLQRAATILGMTAHVFVRMQGSEPLTLKYDDHSNILPPSLLKPWTTVCKRLGRDKPALTYVDGVVANFTSTGAPSPSEVTLDNLQLLVPTVGTIEERTFVGIMIEINAKTVPILHEIIQAQRCVLAKDSDSLKVTLRHLHQQIKQVTRILAKLNANRSFKDHINPILWTLTVANLGIPWVRGAVGAAGTAHPFFHMMDEFTGRSDYNTGIGKEAQIVRASYPIHWRQFLEAVKQVSVSQYVKASNDEDLKCLWQTVTSSYFGNDGLLGFHRRKVFGFLAVSFRIGRSTTINGLGRRRRAEPWQEANQELENARLERDRSDQTESEVKVDPSSNQIYTSQLITHNSKEAGFWFAANGAVYDASPFMQKHPGGDIVIDLCSGQDITDSLVAVGHLTNPTTRNILEKYRIGKLARPRLTSPEENELYLAAVDLGKKAAEMENVHRANFQILNGKLTNLDEPGILTPKKARHLHDAKKRLRSEHLPALASLVALVLDSLAELNIKLDLFSARTRIQTLLGSDSMSGETVMLSNYQAAVATLCADLADLVGVKEHTSSLLATLEDSESGIHHPRWTKGVADSLNEIVNHLVKLA
;
A
#
# COMPACT_ATOMS: atom_id res chain seq x y z
N MET A 1 -29.11 60.58 -1.71
CA MET A 1 -28.74 61.98 -2.02
C MET A 1 -28.05 61.95 -3.38
N LEU A 2 -28.63 62.56 -4.42
CA LEU A 2 -28.29 63.92 -4.91
C LEU A 2 -26.84 63.96 -5.46
N ASN A 3 -26.63 64.08 -6.78
CA ASN A 3 -26.54 65.35 -7.56
C ASN A 3 -25.25 66.15 -7.23
N THR A 4 -24.49 66.73 -8.17
CA THR A 4 -24.72 67.06 -9.60
C THR A 4 -23.42 67.34 -10.40
N ARG A 5 -23.50 67.37 -11.75
CA ARG A 5 -22.99 68.35 -12.76
C ARG A 5 -21.97 69.47 -12.35
N LEU A 6 -21.19 70.14 -13.22
CA LEU A 6 -20.72 70.03 -14.63
C LEU A 6 -19.77 71.22 -14.95
N THR A 7 -18.75 71.04 -15.81
CA THR A 7 -18.09 72.08 -16.68
C THR A 7 -17.30 71.31 -17.76
N SER A 8 -17.50 71.40 -19.09
CA SER A 8 -17.34 72.50 -20.06
C SER A 8 -15.89 73.02 -20.19
N SER A 9 -15.27 73.21 -21.36
CA SER A 9 -15.64 73.07 -22.81
C SER A 9 -14.35 72.70 -23.60
N VAL A 10 -14.16 72.66 -24.95
CA VAL A 10 -14.70 73.24 -26.21
C VAL A 10 -14.44 72.21 -27.34
N GLY A 11 -15.09 72.11 -28.52
CA GLY A 11 -16.23 72.85 -29.11
C GLY A 11 -15.97 73.38 -30.54
N ILE A 12 -16.09 72.54 -31.58
CA ILE A 12 -16.02 72.92 -33.03
C ILE A 12 -17.10 72.15 -33.82
N GLU A 13 -17.66 72.81 -34.83
CA GLU A 13 -18.63 72.28 -35.81
C GLU A 13 -18.16 72.67 -37.22
N SER A 14 -18.61 72.11 -38.34
CA SER A 14 -19.79 71.28 -38.66
C SER A 14 -19.34 70.11 -39.60
N ASN A 15 -20.07 69.44 -40.52
CA ASN A 15 -21.34 69.61 -41.26
C ASN A 15 -21.92 68.23 -41.66
N PHE A 16 -23.23 68.16 -41.90
CA PHE A 16 -23.91 67.01 -42.52
C PHE A 16 -24.18 67.28 -44.02
N THR A 17 -24.05 66.25 -44.86
CA THR A 17 -24.83 66.10 -46.10
C THR A 17 -25.31 64.66 -46.22
N THR A 18 -26.57 64.49 -46.60
CA THR A 18 -27.27 63.20 -46.68
C THR A 18 -27.03 62.49 -48.01
N PHE A 19 -26.95 61.16 -47.98
CA PHE A 19 -27.18 60.32 -49.15
C PHE A 19 -27.96 59.06 -48.76
N GLU A 20 -29.07 58.80 -49.44
CA GLU A 20 -29.88 57.58 -49.28
C GLU A 20 -29.29 56.44 -50.12
N ALA A 21 -29.26 55.21 -49.59
CA ALA A 21 -28.79 54.04 -50.34
C ALA A 21 -29.40 52.71 -49.85
N ASN A 22 -30.49 52.29 -50.49
CA ASN A 22 -31.02 50.92 -50.63
C ASN A 22 -30.94 49.93 -49.44
N SER A 23 -32.09 49.70 -48.80
CA SER A 23 -32.32 48.64 -47.80
C SER A 23 -32.19 47.20 -48.34
N ASP A 24 -32.43 46.99 -49.63
CA ASP A 24 -32.85 45.68 -50.14
C ASP A 24 -31.69 44.70 -50.39
N LEU A 25 -30.48 45.24 -50.57
CA LEU A 25 -29.25 44.46 -50.72
C LEU A 25 -28.89 43.71 -49.43
N TRP A 26 -29.13 44.32 -48.25
CA TRP A 26 -28.80 43.71 -46.96
C TRP A 26 -29.78 42.59 -46.56
N GLN A 27 -31.04 42.65 -47.00
CA GLN A 27 -31.97 41.52 -46.81
C GLN A 27 -31.57 40.32 -47.70
N HIS A 28 -31.25 40.56 -48.98
CA HIS A 28 -30.80 39.51 -49.89
C HIS A 28 -29.50 38.83 -49.42
N PHE A 29 -28.54 39.59 -48.86
CA PHE A 29 -27.31 39.01 -48.30
C PHE A 29 -27.56 38.14 -47.06
N ARG A 30 -28.49 38.51 -46.17
CA ARG A 30 -28.84 37.65 -45.01
C ARG A 30 -29.50 36.35 -45.44
N ILE A 31 -30.49 36.41 -46.32
CA ILE A 31 -31.28 35.25 -46.74
C ILE A 31 -30.42 34.25 -47.55
N SER A 32 -29.63 34.77 -48.51
CA SER A 32 -28.83 33.94 -49.42
C SER A 32 -27.72 33.13 -48.75
N TYR A 33 -27.25 33.51 -47.55
CA TYR A 33 -26.23 32.76 -46.81
C TYR A 33 -26.77 32.01 -45.59
N GLN A 34 -27.85 32.46 -44.94
CA GLN A 34 -28.45 31.68 -43.84
C GLN A 34 -29.11 30.38 -44.34
N ILE A 35 -29.75 30.38 -45.51
CA ILE A 35 -30.40 29.17 -46.04
C ILE A 35 -29.36 28.07 -46.35
N PRO A 36 -28.24 28.32 -47.09
CA PRO A 36 -27.18 27.34 -47.26
C PRO A 36 -26.53 26.88 -45.97
N VAL A 37 -26.32 27.75 -44.97
CA VAL A 37 -25.70 27.36 -43.69
C VAL A 37 -26.67 26.52 -42.84
N LEU A 38 -27.96 26.84 -42.80
CA LEU A 38 -28.96 26.01 -42.13
C LEU A 38 -29.18 24.68 -42.86
N LEU A 39 -29.13 24.65 -44.20
CA LEU A 39 -29.12 23.40 -44.97
C LEU A 39 -27.85 22.59 -44.73
N LEU A 40 -26.67 23.21 -44.66
CA LEU A 40 -25.42 22.50 -44.38
C LEU A 40 -25.41 21.94 -42.95
N LEU A 41 -25.87 22.71 -41.96
CA LEU A 41 -25.97 22.27 -40.57
C LEU A 41 -27.03 21.16 -40.41
N SER A 42 -28.19 21.28 -41.05
CA SER A 42 -29.21 20.23 -41.01
C SER A 42 -28.85 19.00 -41.85
N LEU A 43 -28.07 19.15 -42.93
CA LEU A 43 -27.49 18.03 -43.68
C LEU A 43 -26.38 17.34 -42.88
N LEU A 44 -25.51 18.08 -42.20
CA LEU A 44 -24.52 17.53 -41.26
C LEU A 44 -25.20 16.81 -40.10
N PHE A 45 -26.23 17.41 -39.49
CA PHE A 45 -27.01 16.79 -38.42
C PHE A 45 -27.79 15.57 -38.93
N TYR A 46 -28.34 15.61 -40.14
CA TYR A 46 -28.99 14.47 -40.80
C TYR A 46 -27.98 13.36 -41.14
N VAL A 47 -26.78 13.67 -41.62
CA VAL A 47 -25.69 12.70 -41.86
C VAL A 47 -25.18 12.11 -40.54
N GLN A 48 -25.10 12.90 -39.47
CA GLN A 48 -24.66 12.49 -38.13
C GLN A 48 -25.73 11.68 -37.38
N ILE A 49 -27.02 11.92 -37.66
CA ILE A 49 -28.12 11.04 -37.28
C ILE A 49 -28.09 9.76 -38.13
N LYS A 50 -27.96 9.88 -39.46
CA LYS A 50 -28.02 8.75 -40.39
C LYS A 50 -26.84 7.78 -40.23
N SER A 51 -25.66 8.27 -39.85
CA SER A 51 -24.53 7.42 -39.45
C SER A 51 -24.75 6.75 -38.09
N ARG A 52 -25.44 7.42 -37.14
CA ARG A 52 -25.89 6.82 -35.88
C ARG A 52 -27.03 5.81 -36.05
N THR A 53 -27.87 5.91 -37.09
CA THR A 53 -28.98 4.97 -37.35
C THR A 53 -28.63 3.85 -38.33
N ASN A 54 -27.63 4.04 -39.21
CA ASN A 54 -27.19 3.00 -40.15
C ASN A 54 -26.11 2.06 -39.56
N GLN A 55 -25.62 2.30 -38.34
CA GLN A 55 -24.81 1.32 -37.62
C GLN A 55 -25.68 0.12 -37.24
N SER A 56 -25.36 -1.06 -37.79
CA SER A 56 -26.00 -2.31 -37.38
C SER A 56 -25.74 -2.58 -35.89
N PRO A 57 -26.63 -3.32 -35.18
CA PRO A 57 -26.44 -3.62 -33.75
C PRO A 57 -25.14 -4.35 -33.39
N GLU A 58 -24.50 -4.97 -34.39
CA GLU A 58 -23.23 -5.70 -34.32
C GLU A 58 -22.00 -4.77 -34.43
N SER A 59 -22.14 -3.63 -35.09
CA SER A 59 -21.03 -2.66 -35.32
C SER A 59 -20.71 -1.79 -34.10
N ARG A 60 -21.48 -1.89 -33.01
CA ARG A 60 -21.38 -1.00 -31.84
C ARG A 60 -20.69 -1.69 -30.65
N PRO A 61 -19.64 -1.10 -30.05
CA PRO A 61 -18.88 -1.71 -28.95
C PRO A 61 -19.76 -2.22 -27.79
N PRO A 62 -19.63 -3.49 -27.37
CA PRO A 62 -20.34 -4.02 -26.22
C PRO A 62 -20.20 -3.17 -24.94
N CYS A 63 -18.99 -2.67 -24.65
CA CYS A 63 -18.75 -1.80 -23.51
C CYS A 63 -19.60 -0.51 -23.55
N GLU A 64 -19.75 0.10 -24.72
CA GLU A 64 -20.57 1.30 -24.89
C GLU A 64 -22.07 1.01 -24.65
N ARG A 65 -22.56 -0.16 -25.11
CA ARG A 65 -23.95 -0.59 -24.88
C ARG A 65 -24.24 -0.82 -23.40
N VAL A 66 -23.31 -1.42 -22.65
CA VAL A 66 -23.48 -1.68 -21.21
C VAL A 66 -23.47 -0.38 -20.40
N ILE A 67 -22.56 0.56 -20.69
CA ILE A 67 -22.53 1.85 -19.99
C ILE A 67 -23.84 2.61 -20.20
N GLU A 68 -24.35 2.70 -21.43
CA GLU A 68 -25.62 3.38 -21.69
C GLU A 68 -26.81 2.72 -20.99
N GLN A 69 -26.78 1.39 -20.80
CA GLN A 69 -27.80 0.69 -20.03
C GLN A 69 -27.66 0.94 -18.52
N ALA A 70 -26.44 1.03 -17.99
CA ALA A 70 -26.18 1.41 -16.60
C ALA A 70 -26.64 2.86 -16.32
N GLU A 71 -26.27 3.82 -17.16
CA GLU A 71 -26.69 5.22 -17.06
C GLU A 71 -28.23 5.37 -17.08
N ARG A 72 -28.92 4.64 -17.96
CA ARG A 72 -30.40 4.60 -17.98
C ARG A 72 -30.99 4.00 -16.71
N THR A 73 -30.37 2.94 -16.18
CA THR A 73 -30.83 2.24 -14.97
C THR A 73 -30.65 3.11 -13.73
N ASN A 74 -29.43 3.65 -13.53
CA ASN A 74 -29.11 4.56 -12.43
C ASN A 74 -29.97 5.83 -12.47
N ARG A 75 -30.19 6.43 -13.65
CA ARG A 75 -31.08 7.60 -13.83
C ARG A 75 -32.54 7.28 -13.51
N LYS A 76 -33.06 6.12 -13.92
CA LYS A 76 -34.42 5.67 -13.59
C LYS A 76 -34.61 5.49 -12.07
N ASN A 77 -33.58 4.97 -11.39
CA ASN A 77 -33.63 4.69 -9.95
C ASN A 77 -33.31 5.92 -9.08
N GLY A 78 -32.75 6.98 -9.65
CA GLY A 78 -32.28 8.15 -8.90
C GLY A 78 -31.02 7.91 -8.05
N HIS A 79 -30.35 6.77 -8.23
CA HIS A 79 -29.20 6.34 -7.45
C HIS A 79 -28.33 5.31 -8.21
N GLU A 80 -27.08 5.13 -7.77
CA GLU A 80 -26.11 4.29 -8.49
C GLU A 80 -25.81 2.93 -7.81
N ASN A 81 -26.68 2.47 -6.91
CA ASN A 81 -26.49 1.24 -6.10
C ASN A 81 -26.28 -0.06 -6.91
N ALA A 82 -26.66 -0.10 -8.19
CA ALA A 82 -26.39 -1.23 -9.10
C ALA A 82 -24.93 -1.25 -9.63
N GLY A 83 -24.17 -0.19 -9.36
CA GLY A 83 -22.79 0.04 -9.74
C GLY A 83 -22.61 1.43 -10.34
N PHE A 84 -21.60 2.15 -9.85
CA PHE A 84 -21.10 3.37 -10.48
C PHE A 84 -20.56 3.04 -11.88
N LEU A 85 -21.27 3.40 -12.94
CA LEU A 85 -20.82 3.18 -14.31
C LEU A 85 -21.41 4.23 -15.26
N SER A 86 -20.56 5.11 -15.77
CA SER A 86 -20.93 6.15 -16.74
C SER A 86 -19.77 6.50 -17.68
N LYS A 87 -20.07 7.16 -18.81
CA LYS A 87 -19.05 7.70 -19.72
C LYS A 87 -18.28 8.88 -19.12
N GLU A 88 -18.84 9.55 -18.12
CA GLU A 88 -18.28 10.76 -17.48
C GLU A 88 -17.39 10.44 -16.27
N ALA A 89 -17.85 9.54 -15.39
CA ALA A 89 -17.15 9.19 -14.14
C ALA A 89 -16.51 7.79 -14.16
N GLY A 90 -16.69 7.00 -15.22
CA GLY A 90 -16.16 5.63 -15.29
C GLY A 90 -16.72 4.79 -14.13
N PHE A 91 -15.84 4.27 -13.27
CA PHE A 91 -16.21 3.51 -12.07
C PHE A 91 -16.44 4.39 -10.81
N ALA A 92 -16.35 5.72 -10.89
CA ALA A 92 -16.61 6.64 -9.78
C ALA A 92 -18.08 7.12 -9.75
N PRO A 93 -18.61 7.55 -8.59
CA PRO A 93 -19.91 8.21 -8.51
C PRO A 93 -20.00 9.46 -9.39
N LEU A 94 -21.14 9.66 -10.06
CA LEU A 94 -21.51 10.94 -10.68
C LEU A 94 -21.85 12.00 -9.62
N LYS A 95 -22.34 11.57 -8.45
CA LYS A 95 -22.64 12.46 -7.31
C LYS A 95 -22.31 11.80 -5.98
N THR A 96 -21.26 12.28 -5.32
CA THR A 96 -20.97 11.95 -3.92
C THR A 96 -22.11 12.42 -3.00
N ILE A 97 -22.49 11.56 -2.04
CA ILE A 97 -23.40 11.90 -0.95
C ILE A 97 -22.58 12.22 0.30
N THR A 98 -22.65 13.47 0.75
CA THR A 98 -21.81 14.02 1.84
C THR A 98 -22.48 14.02 3.22
N ALA A 99 -23.80 13.80 3.28
CA ALA A 99 -24.57 13.71 4.52
C ALA A 99 -25.74 12.72 4.37
N LEU A 100 -26.20 12.16 5.48
CA LEU A 100 -27.38 11.32 5.64
C LEU A 100 -28.63 12.17 5.98
N PRO A 101 -29.86 11.62 5.89
CA PRO A 101 -31.04 12.34 6.39
C PRO A 101 -30.96 12.55 7.91
N PRO A 102 -31.67 13.54 8.48
CA PRO A 102 -31.64 13.84 9.93
C PRO A 102 -31.98 12.65 10.84
N SER A 103 -32.75 11.67 10.36
CA SER A 103 -33.02 10.40 11.08
C SER A 103 -31.79 9.52 11.30
N HIS A 104 -30.68 9.78 10.58
CA HIS A 104 -29.46 8.98 10.56
C HIS A 104 -28.18 9.80 10.81
N HIS A 105 -28.29 11.08 11.20
CA HIS A 105 -27.16 11.98 11.42
C HIS A 105 -26.12 11.46 12.44
N VAL A 106 -26.53 10.57 13.35
CA VAL A 106 -25.64 9.91 14.33
C VAL A 106 -24.50 9.15 13.64
N TRP A 107 -24.72 8.59 12.45
CA TRP A 107 -23.67 7.95 11.66
C TRP A 107 -22.71 8.97 11.01
N ASP A 108 -23.20 10.13 10.58
CA ASP A 108 -22.32 11.22 10.13
C ASP A 108 -21.45 11.75 11.29
N GLN A 109 -22.05 11.99 12.45
CA GLN A 109 -21.31 12.41 13.64
C GLN A 109 -20.26 11.36 14.05
N LEU A 110 -20.61 10.06 14.01
CA LEU A 110 -19.65 8.99 14.24
C LEU A 110 -18.45 9.07 13.29
N SER A 111 -18.67 9.35 12.00
CA SER A 111 -17.58 9.48 11.02
C SER A 111 -16.64 10.66 11.28
N VAL A 112 -17.14 11.74 11.92
CA VAL A 112 -16.33 12.88 12.40
C VAL A 112 -15.58 12.51 13.69
N ASP A 113 -16.22 11.72 14.56
CA ASP A 113 -15.67 11.32 15.86
C ASP A 113 -14.63 10.20 15.81
N LEU A 114 -14.57 9.41 14.73
CA LEU A 114 -13.70 8.23 14.62
C LEU A 114 -12.23 8.49 15.03
N PRO A 115 -11.52 9.54 14.56
CA PRO A 115 -10.14 9.81 14.98
C PRO A 115 -10.00 10.03 16.51
N ARG A 116 -10.96 10.73 17.12
CA ARG A 116 -11.02 10.98 18.58
C ARG A 116 -11.28 9.70 19.37
N LEU A 117 -12.21 8.88 18.89
CA LEU A 117 -12.54 7.58 19.50
C LEU A 117 -11.37 6.58 19.34
N VAL A 118 -10.63 6.64 18.24
CA VAL A 118 -9.41 5.84 18.05
C VAL A 118 -8.29 6.32 18.98
N GLN A 119 -8.01 7.62 19.04
CA GLN A 119 -6.97 8.17 19.93
C GLN A 119 -7.19 7.79 21.40
N ASN A 120 -8.41 7.99 21.89
CA ASN A 120 -8.81 7.69 23.27
C ASN A 120 -9.11 6.19 23.50
N GLN A 121 -9.14 5.39 22.43
CA GLN A 121 -9.40 3.95 22.48
C GLN A 121 -10.78 3.58 23.06
N THR A 122 -11.80 4.40 22.77
CA THR A 122 -13.20 4.28 23.24
C THR A 122 -14.20 3.86 22.15
N VAL A 123 -13.74 3.52 20.94
CA VAL A 123 -14.59 3.10 19.80
C VAL A 123 -15.59 2.01 20.18
N ARG A 124 -15.15 0.95 20.86
CA ARG A 124 -16.03 -0.18 21.24
C ARG A 124 -17.14 0.23 22.20
N GLU A 125 -16.86 1.18 23.10
CA GLU A 125 -17.83 1.71 24.05
C GLU A 125 -18.89 2.55 23.30
N ALA A 126 -18.43 3.59 22.59
CA ALA A 126 -19.31 4.52 21.88
C ALA A 126 -20.24 3.79 20.88
N VAL A 127 -19.69 2.86 20.09
CA VAL A 127 -20.46 2.07 19.12
C VAL A 127 -21.43 1.11 19.80
N THR A 128 -21.12 0.59 20.99
CA THR A 128 -22.05 -0.27 21.75
C THR A 128 -23.20 0.54 22.38
N GLN A 129 -22.94 1.79 22.77
CA GLN A 129 -23.96 2.70 23.31
C GLN A 129 -24.86 3.35 22.24
N MET A 130 -24.48 3.29 20.95
CA MET A 130 -25.29 3.84 19.85
C MET A 130 -26.67 3.16 19.72
N PRO A 131 -27.72 3.93 19.34
CA PRO A 131 -29.03 3.36 19.03
C PRO A 131 -28.99 2.47 17.78
N VAL A 132 -29.79 1.40 17.77
CA VAL A 132 -30.05 0.58 16.58
C VAL A 132 -30.99 1.36 15.64
N LEU A 133 -30.45 2.03 14.63
CA LEU A 133 -31.27 2.76 13.64
C LEU A 133 -31.88 1.81 12.60
N ASP A 134 -33.09 2.14 12.14
CA ASP A 134 -33.76 1.36 11.09
C ASP A 134 -33.22 1.70 9.69
N ALA A 135 -32.45 0.77 9.13
CA ALA A 135 -31.96 0.84 7.76
C ALA A 135 -32.94 0.29 6.70
N SER A 136 -34.22 0.09 7.01
CA SER A 136 -35.24 -0.33 6.05
C SER A 136 -35.50 0.74 4.97
N ALA A 137 -36.13 0.34 3.86
CA ALA A 137 -36.53 1.26 2.80
C ALA A 137 -37.58 2.29 3.24
N LYS A 138 -38.25 2.09 4.39
CA LYS A 138 -39.19 3.05 4.97
C LYS A 138 -38.47 4.22 5.69
N ALA A 139 -37.30 3.95 6.28
CA ALA A 139 -36.60 4.89 7.16
C ALA A 139 -35.34 5.52 6.54
N LEU A 140 -34.70 4.82 5.60
CA LEU A 140 -33.49 5.26 4.89
C LEU A 140 -33.70 5.12 3.36
N PRO A 141 -33.87 6.21 2.60
CA PRO A 141 -34.00 6.13 1.13
C PRO A 141 -32.76 5.55 0.43
N ASP A 142 -32.96 4.83 -0.68
CA ASP A 142 -31.89 4.05 -1.33
C ASP A 142 -30.67 4.89 -1.76
N ILE A 143 -30.84 6.17 -2.10
CA ILE A 143 -29.75 7.10 -2.46
C ILE A 143 -28.66 7.23 -1.37
N TYR A 144 -29.00 6.97 -0.11
CA TYR A 144 -28.07 7.09 1.02
C TYR A 144 -27.30 5.79 1.33
N LEU A 145 -27.66 4.66 0.71
CA LEU A 145 -27.15 3.34 1.11
C LEU A 145 -25.64 3.22 1.00
N GLN A 146 -25.02 3.72 -0.08
CA GLN A 146 -23.58 3.61 -0.25
C GLN A 146 -22.80 4.47 0.77
N ARG A 147 -23.33 5.64 1.19
CA ARG A 147 -22.75 6.41 2.31
C ARG A 147 -22.85 5.65 3.62
N ALA A 148 -24.02 5.07 3.91
CA ALA A 148 -24.23 4.26 5.12
C ALA A 148 -23.31 3.02 5.13
N ALA A 149 -23.11 2.35 3.98
CA ALA A 149 -22.21 1.20 3.85
C ALA A 149 -20.75 1.56 4.13
N THR A 150 -20.27 2.70 3.62
CA THR A 150 -18.95 3.25 3.94
C THR A 150 -18.80 3.53 5.43
N ILE A 151 -19.71 4.29 6.05
CA ILE A 151 -19.60 4.63 7.48
C ILE A 151 -19.65 3.38 8.36
N LEU A 152 -20.63 2.50 8.17
CA LEU A 152 -20.83 1.31 8.99
C LEU A 152 -19.70 0.28 8.79
N GLY A 153 -19.25 0.08 7.54
CA GLY A 153 -18.15 -0.82 7.23
C GLY A 153 -16.81 -0.33 7.79
N MET A 154 -16.50 0.95 7.62
CA MET A 154 -15.28 1.55 8.17
C MET A 154 -15.31 1.47 9.71
N THR A 155 -16.45 1.83 10.34
CA THR A 155 -16.66 1.68 11.79
C THR A 155 -16.45 0.25 12.27
N ALA A 156 -16.98 -0.76 11.57
CA ALA A 156 -16.79 -2.17 11.92
C ALA A 156 -15.32 -2.59 11.89
N HIS A 157 -14.59 -2.18 10.86
CA HIS A 157 -13.16 -2.43 10.76
C HIS A 157 -12.38 -1.68 11.85
N VAL A 158 -12.73 -0.45 12.20
CA VAL A 158 -12.11 0.30 13.32
C VAL A 158 -12.40 -0.35 14.68
N PHE A 159 -13.65 -0.73 14.96
CA PHE A 159 -14.08 -1.40 16.21
C PHE A 159 -13.27 -2.66 16.51
N VAL A 160 -12.99 -3.43 15.46
CA VAL A 160 -12.22 -4.68 15.53
C VAL A 160 -10.70 -4.43 15.53
N ARG A 161 -10.19 -3.53 14.66
CA ARG A 161 -8.74 -3.40 14.40
C ARG A 161 -8.03 -2.31 15.19
N MET A 162 -8.74 -1.27 15.62
CA MET A 162 -8.13 -0.15 16.36
C MET A 162 -8.31 -0.24 17.88
N GLN A 163 -9.06 -1.22 18.38
CA GLN A 163 -9.23 -1.46 19.82
C GLN A 163 -9.07 -2.93 20.19
N GLY A 164 -8.32 -3.18 21.28
CA GLY A 164 -7.90 -4.51 21.72
C GLY A 164 -6.46 -4.86 21.26
N SER A 165 -5.90 -5.93 21.84
CA SER A 165 -4.56 -6.48 21.52
C SER A 165 -4.61 -7.97 21.12
N GLU A 166 -5.80 -8.46 20.77
CA GLU A 166 -6.05 -9.85 20.39
C GLU A 166 -5.74 -10.12 18.91
N PRO A 167 -5.27 -11.33 18.54
CA PRO A 167 -5.17 -11.76 17.14
C PRO A 167 -6.55 -12.10 16.57
N LEU A 168 -7.28 -11.10 16.08
CA LEU A 168 -8.66 -11.25 15.59
C LEU A 168 -8.78 -11.71 14.11
N THR A 169 -7.68 -11.91 13.40
CA THR A 169 -7.71 -12.21 11.95
C THR A 169 -8.23 -13.61 11.64
N LEU A 170 -9.34 -13.69 10.91
CA LEU A 170 -10.11 -14.92 10.64
C LEU A 170 -10.42 -15.74 11.91
N LYS A 171 -10.57 -15.08 13.06
CA LYS A 171 -10.83 -15.70 14.37
C LYS A 171 -12.26 -16.22 14.51
N TYR A 172 -13.22 -15.55 13.87
CA TYR A 172 -14.66 -15.77 14.06
C TYR A 172 -15.32 -16.38 12.82
N ASP A 173 -16.45 -17.04 13.03
CA ASP A 173 -17.22 -17.67 11.94
C ASP A 173 -18.40 -16.77 11.49
N ASP A 174 -18.82 -15.82 12.32
CA ASP A 174 -19.76 -14.75 11.96
C ASP A 174 -19.41 -13.39 12.61
N HIS A 175 -19.94 -12.29 12.07
CA HIS A 175 -19.77 -10.95 12.61
C HIS A 175 -20.42 -10.76 13.98
N SER A 176 -21.51 -11.48 14.30
CA SER A 176 -22.20 -11.41 15.59
C SER A 176 -21.38 -11.93 16.78
N ASN A 177 -20.28 -12.65 16.53
CA ASN A 177 -19.36 -13.06 17.58
C ASN A 177 -18.54 -11.89 18.17
N ILE A 178 -18.60 -10.69 17.59
CA ILE A 178 -17.85 -9.51 18.04
C ILE A 178 -18.55 -8.15 17.86
N LEU A 179 -19.38 -7.96 16.82
CA LEU A 179 -20.01 -6.66 16.56
C LEU A 179 -21.32 -6.47 17.35
N PRO A 180 -21.56 -5.28 17.94
CA PRO A 180 -22.79 -4.99 18.66
C PRO A 180 -23.99 -4.83 17.72
N PRO A 181 -25.24 -5.06 18.20
CA PRO A 181 -26.45 -4.94 17.37
C PRO A 181 -26.67 -3.58 16.73
N SER A 182 -26.20 -2.50 17.38
CA SER A 182 -26.20 -1.10 16.92
C SER A 182 -25.50 -0.91 15.57
N LEU A 183 -24.49 -1.73 15.30
CA LEU A 183 -23.68 -1.69 14.09
C LEU A 183 -24.07 -2.82 13.13
N LEU A 184 -24.15 -4.05 13.61
CA LEU A 184 -24.34 -5.23 12.75
C LEU A 184 -25.73 -5.26 12.08
N LYS A 185 -26.81 -4.93 12.80
CA LYS A 185 -28.17 -4.97 12.24
C LYS A 185 -28.36 -3.98 11.07
N PRO A 186 -28.08 -2.66 11.21
CA PRO A 186 -28.22 -1.76 10.09
C PRO A 186 -27.24 -2.08 8.96
N TRP A 187 -25.98 -2.46 9.25
CA TRP A 187 -25.01 -2.79 8.22
C TRP A 187 -25.43 -3.99 7.37
N THR A 188 -26.01 -5.03 8.00
CA THR A 188 -26.58 -6.18 7.29
C THR A 188 -27.71 -5.77 6.34
N THR A 189 -28.64 -4.93 6.81
CA THR A 189 -29.77 -4.44 6.00
C THR A 189 -29.29 -3.54 4.85
N VAL A 190 -28.32 -2.65 5.10
CA VAL A 190 -27.70 -1.81 4.05
C VAL A 190 -27.01 -2.65 2.99
N CYS A 191 -26.14 -3.60 3.39
CA CYS A 191 -25.45 -4.49 2.45
C CYS A 191 -26.43 -5.34 1.63
N LYS A 192 -27.49 -5.88 2.26
CA LYS A 192 -28.54 -6.64 1.54
C LYS A 192 -29.29 -5.78 0.52
N ARG A 193 -29.60 -4.51 0.84
CA ARG A 193 -30.22 -3.56 -0.11
C ARG A 193 -29.26 -3.13 -1.24
N LEU A 194 -27.95 -3.15 -1.00
CA LEU A 194 -26.91 -3.00 -2.02
C LEU A 194 -26.62 -4.31 -2.80
N GLY A 195 -27.45 -5.35 -2.65
CA GLY A 195 -27.31 -6.61 -3.37
C GLY A 195 -26.14 -7.48 -2.93
N ARG A 196 -25.69 -7.36 -1.67
CA ARG A 196 -24.60 -8.15 -1.07
C ARG A 196 -25.17 -9.17 -0.09
N ASP A 197 -24.75 -10.44 -0.19
CA ASP A 197 -25.29 -11.53 0.64
C ASP A 197 -24.90 -11.44 2.13
N LYS A 198 -23.79 -10.78 2.44
CA LYS A 198 -23.23 -10.61 3.79
C LYS A 198 -22.71 -9.17 4.01
N PRO A 199 -22.59 -8.72 5.28
CA PRO A 199 -21.90 -7.47 5.60
C PRO A 199 -20.42 -7.57 5.22
N ALA A 200 -19.91 -6.61 4.45
CA ALA A 200 -18.50 -6.55 4.06
C ALA A 200 -18.10 -5.11 3.71
N LEU A 201 -16.90 -4.70 4.14
CA LEU A 201 -16.25 -3.49 3.64
C LEU A 201 -15.56 -3.84 2.32
N THR A 202 -16.04 -3.25 1.24
CA THR A 202 -15.52 -3.44 -0.11
C THR A 202 -14.60 -2.30 -0.53
N TYR A 203 -13.89 -2.47 -1.64
CA TYR A 203 -13.13 -1.39 -2.27
C TYR A 203 -14.02 -0.21 -2.72
N VAL A 204 -15.29 -0.50 -3.05
CA VAL A 204 -16.30 0.54 -3.36
C VAL A 204 -16.52 1.42 -2.12
N ASP A 205 -16.69 0.80 -0.96
CA ASP A 205 -16.98 1.50 0.29
C ASP A 205 -15.81 2.34 0.79
N GLY A 206 -14.62 1.74 0.91
CA GLY A 206 -13.46 2.37 1.57
C GLY A 206 -12.66 3.34 0.70
N VAL A 207 -12.78 3.24 -0.64
CA VAL A 207 -12.03 4.05 -1.61
C VAL A 207 -12.98 4.81 -2.54
N VAL A 208 -13.71 4.09 -3.40
CA VAL A 208 -14.38 4.70 -4.57
C VAL A 208 -15.55 5.62 -4.19
N ALA A 209 -16.25 5.33 -3.10
CA ALA A 209 -17.31 6.17 -2.54
C ALA A 209 -16.83 7.09 -1.40
N ASN A 210 -15.60 6.93 -0.90
CA ASN A 210 -15.12 7.54 0.35
C ASN A 210 -14.51 8.94 0.14
N PHE A 211 -14.91 9.68 -0.90
CA PHE A 211 -14.32 10.98 -1.19
C PHE A 211 -15.31 12.02 -1.74
N THR A 212 -14.98 13.28 -1.47
CA THR A 212 -15.44 14.44 -2.24
C THR A 212 -14.22 15.14 -2.85
N SER A 213 -14.44 16.01 -3.85
CA SER A 213 -13.40 16.85 -4.42
C SER A 213 -13.87 18.28 -4.60
N THR A 214 -12.95 19.23 -4.49
CA THR A 214 -13.23 20.68 -4.58
C THR A 214 -12.47 21.28 -5.75
N GLY A 215 -13.19 21.81 -6.74
CA GLY A 215 -12.59 22.48 -7.90
C GLY A 215 -12.06 21.56 -9.00
N ALA A 216 -12.33 20.26 -8.97
CA ALA A 216 -12.11 19.37 -10.12
C ALA A 216 -13.15 19.67 -11.22
N PRO A 217 -12.76 20.03 -12.47
CA PRO A 217 -13.72 20.32 -13.54
C PRO A 217 -14.46 19.08 -14.06
N SER A 218 -13.86 17.90 -13.96
CA SER A 218 -14.46 16.60 -14.29
C SER A 218 -14.04 15.52 -13.27
N PRO A 219 -14.79 14.39 -13.17
CA PRO A 219 -14.39 13.25 -12.34
C PRO A 219 -13.01 12.69 -12.69
N SER A 220 -12.54 12.87 -13.94
CA SER A 220 -11.22 12.43 -14.38
C SER A 220 -10.07 13.29 -13.83
N GLU A 221 -10.36 14.49 -13.32
CA GLU A 221 -9.41 15.48 -12.83
C GLU A 221 -9.29 15.52 -11.30
N VAL A 222 -9.90 14.55 -10.61
CA VAL A 222 -9.63 14.32 -9.18
C VAL A 222 -8.16 13.93 -8.99
N THR A 223 -7.51 14.52 -7.98
CA THR A 223 -6.12 14.29 -7.60
C THR A 223 -5.95 14.35 -6.07
N LEU A 224 -4.82 13.86 -5.58
CA LEU A 224 -4.47 13.97 -4.15
C LEU A 224 -4.51 15.41 -3.61
N ASP A 225 -4.33 16.44 -4.44
CA ASP A 225 -4.37 17.84 -3.97
C ASP A 225 -5.80 18.40 -3.86
N ASN A 226 -6.78 17.90 -4.63
CA ASN A 226 -8.15 18.42 -4.65
C ASN A 226 -9.22 17.52 -3.97
N LEU A 227 -8.84 16.34 -3.48
CA LEU A 227 -9.73 15.41 -2.78
C LEU A 227 -9.72 15.57 -1.24
N GLN A 228 -10.83 15.17 -0.63
CA GLN A 228 -11.01 15.01 0.82
C GLN A 228 -11.74 13.69 1.10
N LEU A 229 -11.33 12.95 2.14
CA LEU A 229 -11.98 11.71 2.57
C LEU A 229 -13.28 12.01 3.34
N LEU A 230 -14.31 11.19 3.13
CA LEU A 230 -15.61 11.36 3.81
C LEU A 230 -15.67 10.69 5.19
N VAL A 231 -14.95 9.58 5.35
CA VAL A 231 -14.87 8.80 6.59
C VAL A 231 -13.40 8.51 6.90
N PRO A 232 -12.66 9.49 7.46
CA PRO A 232 -11.33 9.26 8.02
C PRO A 232 -11.44 8.45 9.32
N THR A 233 -10.58 7.44 9.50
CA THR A 233 -10.51 6.64 10.73
C THR A 233 -9.49 7.17 11.73
N VAL A 234 -8.45 7.83 11.23
CA VAL A 234 -7.35 8.42 12.02
C VAL A 234 -6.99 9.84 11.56
N GLY A 235 -7.39 10.23 10.35
CA GLY A 235 -7.19 11.57 9.78
C GLY A 235 -5.75 11.94 9.43
N THR A 236 -4.78 11.01 9.53
CA THR A 236 -3.35 11.28 9.29
C THR A 236 -3.03 11.44 7.81
N ILE A 237 -1.83 11.95 7.51
CA ILE A 237 -1.34 12.07 6.14
C ILE A 237 -1.18 10.69 5.47
N GLU A 238 -0.85 9.64 6.22
CA GLU A 238 -0.77 8.28 5.70
C GLU A 238 -2.13 7.77 5.21
N GLU A 239 -3.21 8.04 5.96
CA GLU A 239 -4.58 7.69 5.55
C GLU A 239 -5.00 8.50 4.32
N ARG A 240 -4.83 9.82 4.37
CA ARG A 240 -5.16 10.75 3.28
C ARG A 240 -4.42 10.39 1.99
N THR A 241 -3.11 10.20 2.03
CA THR A 241 -2.28 9.92 0.86
C THR A 241 -2.50 8.51 0.32
N PHE A 242 -2.57 7.49 1.18
CA PHE A 242 -2.74 6.10 0.72
C PHE A 242 -4.10 5.89 0.03
N VAL A 243 -5.19 6.36 0.65
CA VAL A 243 -6.53 6.25 0.06
C VAL A 243 -6.69 7.24 -1.10
N GLY A 244 -6.16 8.46 -0.97
CA GLY A 244 -6.20 9.49 -2.00
C GLY A 244 -5.51 9.12 -3.31
N ILE A 245 -4.37 8.43 -3.26
CA ILE A 245 -3.70 7.94 -4.47
C ILE A 245 -4.51 6.83 -5.16
N MET A 246 -5.18 5.97 -4.39
CA MET A 246 -6.10 4.98 -4.96
C MET A 246 -7.33 5.64 -5.63
N ILE A 247 -7.87 6.71 -5.04
CA ILE A 247 -8.91 7.54 -5.66
C ILE A 247 -8.41 8.21 -6.94
N GLU A 248 -7.19 8.77 -6.96
CA GLU A 248 -6.61 9.40 -8.15
C GLU A 248 -6.34 8.38 -9.27
N ILE A 249 -5.92 7.15 -8.96
CA ILE A 249 -5.84 6.06 -9.95
C ILE A 249 -7.23 5.73 -10.49
N ASN A 250 -8.26 5.67 -9.62
CA ASN A 250 -9.63 5.43 -10.04
C ASN A 250 -10.15 6.54 -10.98
N ALA A 251 -9.82 7.81 -10.73
CA ALA A 251 -10.12 8.92 -11.63
C ALA A 251 -9.46 8.75 -13.02
N LYS A 252 -8.23 8.19 -13.09
CA LYS A 252 -7.59 7.90 -14.38
C LYS A 252 -8.08 6.61 -15.05
N THR A 253 -9.00 5.86 -14.46
CA THR A 253 -9.69 4.78 -15.18
C THR A 253 -10.66 5.31 -16.23
N VAL A 254 -11.16 6.55 -16.10
CA VAL A 254 -12.10 7.17 -17.05
C VAL A 254 -11.53 7.23 -18.48
N PRO A 255 -10.35 7.85 -18.75
CA PRO A 255 -9.78 7.85 -20.10
C PRO A 255 -9.40 6.45 -20.59
N ILE A 256 -8.93 5.56 -19.71
CA ILE A 256 -8.56 4.17 -20.05
C ILE A 256 -9.79 3.37 -20.52
N LEU A 257 -10.93 3.55 -19.86
CA LEU A 257 -12.22 2.96 -20.26
C LEU A 257 -12.66 3.46 -21.64
N HIS A 258 -12.40 4.72 -22.00
CA HIS A 258 -12.67 5.24 -23.35
C HIS A 258 -11.76 4.64 -24.42
N GLU A 259 -10.44 4.50 -24.16
CA GLU A 259 -9.53 3.82 -25.10
C GLU A 259 -9.91 2.35 -25.28
N ILE A 260 -10.40 1.65 -24.25
CA ILE A 260 -10.91 0.27 -24.36
C ILE A 260 -12.15 0.20 -25.26
N ILE A 261 -13.11 1.13 -25.10
CA ILE A 261 -14.30 1.24 -25.97
C ILE A 261 -13.88 1.52 -27.43
N GLN A 262 -12.91 2.41 -27.63
CA GLN A 262 -12.40 2.74 -28.97
C GLN A 262 -11.63 1.55 -29.57
N ALA A 263 -10.85 0.79 -28.79
CA ALA A 263 -10.17 -0.41 -29.25
C ALA A 263 -11.18 -1.47 -29.75
N GLN A 264 -12.27 -1.69 -29.01
CA GLN A 264 -13.37 -2.55 -29.48
C GLN A 264 -13.97 -2.03 -30.79
N ARG A 265 -14.15 -0.71 -30.94
CA ARG A 265 -14.66 -0.09 -32.18
C ARG A 265 -13.72 -0.30 -33.36
N CYS A 266 -12.41 -0.13 -33.16
CA CYS A 266 -11.39 -0.38 -34.19
C CYS A 266 -11.36 -1.84 -34.61
N VAL A 267 -11.42 -2.80 -33.67
CA VAL A 267 -11.47 -4.23 -33.98
C VAL A 267 -12.74 -4.61 -34.76
N LEU A 268 -13.91 -4.10 -34.37
CA LEU A 268 -15.17 -4.32 -35.10
C LEU A 268 -15.12 -3.73 -36.52
N ALA A 269 -14.48 -2.57 -36.71
CA ALA A 269 -14.25 -1.95 -38.01
C ALA A 269 -13.09 -2.57 -38.83
N LYS A 270 -12.29 -3.45 -38.20
CA LYS A 270 -11.00 -3.98 -38.72
C LYS A 270 -9.97 -2.89 -39.04
N ASP A 271 -10.01 -1.78 -38.32
CA ASP A 271 -9.12 -0.62 -38.48
C ASP A 271 -7.88 -0.74 -37.59
N SER A 272 -6.82 -1.33 -38.14
CA SER A 272 -5.52 -1.46 -37.47
C SER A 272 -4.84 -0.12 -37.19
N ASP A 273 -5.04 0.91 -38.02
CA ASP A 273 -4.31 2.18 -37.88
C ASP A 273 -4.87 3.02 -36.73
N SER A 274 -6.20 3.12 -36.62
CA SER A 274 -6.84 3.71 -35.43
C SER A 274 -6.58 2.88 -34.18
N LEU A 275 -6.48 1.54 -34.29
CA LEU A 275 -6.08 0.69 -33.15
C LEU A 275 -4.64 0.99 -32.69
N LYS A 276 -3.69 1.19 -33.62
CA LYS A 276 -2.31 1.60 -33.31
C LYS A 276 -2.25 2.98 -32.64
N VAL A 277 -3.17 3.91 -32.93
CA VAL A 277 -3.29 5.17 -32.18
C VAL A 277 -3.81 4.93 -30.76
N THR A 278 -4.91 4.18 -30.64
CA THR A 278 -5.56 3.81 -29.37
C THR A 278 -4.58 3.13 -28.40
N LEU A 279 -3.78 2.17 -28.87
CA LEU A 279 -2.77 1.48 -28.05
C LEU A 279 -1.65 2.43 -27.57
N ARG A 280 -1.25 3.43 -28.37
CA ARG A 280 -0.27 4.45 -27.95
C ARG A 280 -0.83 5.34 -26.83
N HIS A 281 -2.11 5.72 -26.88
CA HIS A 281 -2.75 6.46 -25.80
C HIS A 281 -2.84 5.62 -24.52
N LEU A 282 -3.34 4.39 -24.62
CA LEU A 282 -3.46 3.45 -23.51
C LEU A 282 -2.10 3.20 -22.82
N HIS A 283 -1.02 3.06 -23.59
CA HIS A 283 0.34 2.98 -23.07
C HIS A 283 0.73 4.20 -22.20
N GLN A 284 0.43 5.42 -22.65
CA GLN A 284 0.73 6.64 -21.89
C GLN A 284 -0.13 6.78 -20.63
N GLN A 285 -1.38 6.34 -20.68
CA GLN A 285 -2.31 6.34 -19.55
C GLN A 285 -1.89 5.30 -18.49
N ILE A 286 -1.46 4.10 -18.88
CA ILE A 286 -0.87 3.11 -17.96
C ILE A 286 0.39 3.68 -17.31
N LYS A 287 1.28 4.32 -18.08
CA LYS A 287 2.44 5.04 -17.51
C LYS A 287 2.03 6.20 -16.59
N GLN A 288 0.90 6.86 -16.82
CA GLN A 288 0.36 7.86 -15.90
C GLN A 288 -0.09 7.23 -14.58
N VAL A 289 -0.76 6.07 -14.61
CA VAL A 289 -1.09 5.30 -13.40
C VAL A 289 0.17 4.91 -12.62
N THR A 290 1.25 4.47 -13.28
CA THR A 290 2.54 4.19 -12.62
C THR A 290 3.15 5.45 -11.98
N ARG A 291 3.09 6.61 -12.63
CA ARG A 291 3.54 7.90 -12.06
C ARG A 291 2.71 8.33 -10.84
N ILE A 292 1.40 8.06 -10.86
CA ILE A 292 0.50 8.34 -9.72
C ILE A 292 0.79 7.38 -8.56
N LEU A 293 1.00 6.09 -8.83
CA LEU A 293 1.42 5.12 -7.83
C LEU A 293 2.79 5.47 -7.22
N ALA A 294 3.69 6.08 -8.01
CA ALA A 294 4.99 6.56 -7.53
C ALA A 294 4.90 7.71 -6.50
N LYS A 295 3.73 8.37 -6.37
CA LYS A 295 3.46 9.30 -5.25
C LYS A 295 3.44 8.59 -3.89
N LEU A 296 3.23 7.27 -3.83
CA LEU A 296 3.47 6.47 -2.61
C LEU A 296 4.97 6.43 -2.32
N ASN A 297 5.42 7.38 -1.49
CA ASN A 297 6.82 7.58 -1.19
C ASN A 297 7.03 7.66 0.33
N ALA A 298 8.02 6.92 0.82
CA ALA A 298 8.42 6.90 2.23
C ALA A 298 9.63 7.83 2.49
N ASN A 299 10.18 8.47 1.44
CA ASN A 299 11.21 9.48 1.60
C ASN A 299 10.62 10.78 2.18
N ARG A 300 11.10 11.18 3.35
CA ARG A 300 10.62 12.34 4.12
C ARG A 300 10.78 13.70 3.42
N SER A 301 11.59 13.79 2.36
CA SER A 301 11.72 15.00 1.54
C SER A 301 10.51 15.28 0.63
N PHE A 302 9.59 14.33 0.47
CA PHE A 302 8.38 14.51 -0.31
C PHE A 302 7.25 15.10 0.56
N LYS A 303 6.55 16.13 0.03
CA LYS A 303 5.44 16.84 0.69
C LYS A 303 4.44 15.90 1.35
N ASP A 304 3.87 14.99 0.57
CA ASP A 304 2.81 14.08 0.99
C ASP A 304 3.36 12.68 1.37
N HIS A 305 4.60 12.59 1.89
CA HIS A 305 5.22 11.30 2.21
C HIS A 305 4.42 10.50 3.25
N ILE A 306 4.51 9.17 3.15
CA ILE A 306 3.88 8.22 4.06
C ILE A 306 4.96 7.63 4.95
N ASN A 307 4.90 7.86 6.27
CA ASN A 307 5.75 7.12 7.20
C ASN A 307 5.28 5.65 7.26
N PRO A 308 6.10 4.65 6.87
CA PRO A 308 5.65 3.25 6.83
C PRO A 308 5.28 2.68 8.21
N ILE A 309 5.84 3.23 9.30
CA ILE A 309 5.49 2.85 10.68
C ILE A 309 4.07 3.32 10.98
N LEU A 310 3.80 4.61 10.81
CA LEU A 310 2.47 5.20 11.05
C LEU A 310 1.40 4.53 10.18
N TRP A 311 1.69 4.31 8.89
CA TRP A 311 0.80 3.64 7.94
C TRP A 311 0.48 2.20 8.34
N THR A 312 1.46 1.45 8.87
CA THR A 312 1.25 0.07 9.33
C THR A 312 0.27 0.02 10.51
N LEU A 313 0.46 0.92 11.48
CA LEU A 313 -0.26 0.94 12.76
C LEU A 313 -1.66 1.56 12.68
N THR A 314 -1.99 2.11 11.51
CA THR A 314 -3.26 2.77 11.20
C THR A 314 -3.90 2.13 9.95
N VAL A 315 -3.55 2.58 8.75
CA VAL A 315 -4.20 2.24 7.48
C VAL A 315 -4.07 0.76 7.11
N ALA A 316 -2.86 0.20 7.20
CA ALA A 316 -2.53 -1.10 6.58
C ALA A 316 -3.26 -2.29 7.23
N ASN A 317 -3.64 -2.15 8.50
CA ASN A 317 -4.37 -3.16 9.26
C ASN A 317 -5.89 -3.03 9.14
N LEU A 318 -6.41 -1.88 8.68
CA LEU A 318 -7.84 -1.60 8.66
C LEU A 318 -8.60 -2.61 7.79
N GLY A 319 -8.15 -2.85 6.55
CA GLY A 319 -8.87 -3.72 5.60
C GLY A 319 -8.87 -5.22 5.91
N ILE A 320 -8.09 -5.70 6.89
CA ILE A 320 -7.89 -7.14 7.14
C ILE A 320 -9.15 -7.79 7.74
N PRO A 321 -9.72 -8.87 7.14
CA PRO A 321 -10.95 -9.51 7.62
C PRO A 321 -10.76 -10.30 8.93
N TRP A 322 -11.80 -10.34 9.78
CA TRP A 322 -11.85 -11.12 11.03
C TRP A 322 -12.77 -12.35 10.97
N VAL A 323 -13.65 -12.44 9.97
CA VAL A 323 -14.58 -13.56 9.77
C VAL A 323 -14.02 -14.54 8.73
N ARG A 324 -14.12 -15.86 8.97
CA ARG A 324 -13.68 -16.87 8.00
C ARG A 324 -14.43 -16.76 6.68
N GLY A 325 -13.71 -16.92 5.57
CA GLY A 325 -14.26 -16.81 4.21
C GLY A 325 -14.59 -15.39 3.74
N ALA A 326 -14.47 -14.36 4.59
CA ALA A 326 -14.57 -12.97 4.17
C ALA A 326 -13.28 -12.51 3.46
N VAL A 327 -13.43 -11.82 2.33
CA VAL A 327 -12.33 -11.16 1.61
C VAL A 327 -12.11 -9.77 2.19
N GLY A 328 -10.85 -9.33 2.28
CA GLY A 328 -10.49 -7.99 2.77
C GLY A 328 -10.66 -6.88 1.74
N ALA A 329 -10.68 -5.63 2.20
CA ALA A 329 -10.72 -4.43 1.35
C ALA A 329 -9.32 -4.16 0.73
N ALA A 330 -8.87 -5.05 -0.16
CA ALA A 330 -7.51 -5.06 -0.71
C ALA A 330 -7.38 -4.21 -1.99
N GLY A 331 -6.16 -3.72 -2.26
CA GLY A 331 -5.85 -2.97 -3.51
C GLY A 331 -6.02 -3.80 -4.80
N THR A 332 -5.94 -5.13 -4.68
CA THR A 332 -6.30 -6.11 -5.73
C THR A 332 -7.74 -5.96 -6.21
N ALA A 333 -8.64 -5.41 -5.38
CA ALA A 333 -10.05 -5.18 -5.70
C ALA A 333 -10.35 -3.80 -6.33
N HIS A 334 -9.33 -3.13 -6.87
CA HIS A 334 -9.54 -1.94 -7.69
C HIS A 334 -10.03 -2.35 -9.10
N PRO A 335 -11.17 -1.82 -9.61
CA PRO A 335 -11.73 -2.22 -10.91
C PRO A 335 -10.76 -2.09 -12.10
N PHE A 336 -9.78 -1.18 -12.03
CA PHE A 336 -8.71 -1.06 -13.02
C PHE A 336 -8.02 -2.40 -13.34
N PHE A 337 -7.59 -3.15 -12.32
CA PHE A 337 -6.84 -4.40 -12.54
C PHE A 337 -7.70 -5.46 -13.21
N HIS A 338 -8.98 -5.56 -12.85
CA HIS A 338 -9.89 -6.50 -13.48
C HIS A 338 -10.23 -6.08 -14.91
N MET A 339 -10.49 -4.79 -15.17
CA MET A 339 -10.72 -4.27 -16.52
C MET A 339 -9.53 -4.54 -17.45
N MET A 340 -8.31 -4.28 -16.97
CA MET A 340 -7.09 -4.56 -17.73
C MET A 340 -6.84 -6.05 -17.91
N ASP A 341 -7.12 -6.90 -16.90
CA ASP A 341 -7.01 -8.35 -17.02
C ASP A 341 -7.92 -8.91 -18.13
N GLU A 342 -9.20 -8.49 -18.19
CA GLU A 342 -10.11 -8.94 -19.25
C GLU A 342 -9.70 -8.37 -20.63
N PHE A 343 -9.17 -7.13 -20.68
CA PHE A 343 -8.69 -6.50 -21.91
C PHE A 343 -7.44 -7.18 -22.49
N THR A 344 -6.45 -7.50 -21.65
CA THR A 344 -5.25 -8.24 -22.10
C THR A 344 -5.52 -9.73 -22.31
N GLY A 345 -6.61 -10.27 -21.75
CA GLY A 345 -7.02 -11.66 -21.89
C GLY A 345 -6.34 -12.62 -20.91
N ARG A 346 -6.18 -12.22 -19.64
CA ARG A 346 -5.63 -13.09 -18.59
C ARG A 346 -6.52 -14.33 -18.40
N SER A 347 -5.99 -15.50 -18.75
CA SER A 347 -6.66 -16.80 -18.59
C SER A 347 -6.46 -17.44 -17.21
N ASP A 348 -5.29 -17.27 -16.60
CA ASP A 348 -4.87 -18.05 -15.43
C ASP A 348 -5.07 -17.28 -14.10
N TYR A 349 -5.65 -17.98 -13.11
CA TYR A 349 -6.04 -17.46 -11.79
C TYR A 349 -5.77 -18.50 -10.68
N ASN A 350 -4.64 -19.19 -10.75
CA ASN A 350 -4.22 -20.29 -9.90
C ASN A 350 -3.52 -19.85 -8.60
N THR A 351 -2.87 -18.69 -8.58
CA THR A 351 -2.25 -18.08 -7.39
C THR A 351 -3.27 -17.70 -6.32
N GLY A 352 -2.81 -17.34 -5.11
CA GLY A 352 -3.70 -16.81 -4.07
C GLY A 352 -4.43 -15.54 -4.54
N ILE A 353 -3.68 -14.62 -5.17
CA ILE A 353 -4.20 -13.37 -5.74
C ILE A 353 -5.14 -13.63 -6.93
N GLY A 354 -4.87 -14.65 -7.75
CA GLY A 354 -5.76 -15.08 -8.84
C GLY A 354 -7.12 -15.53 -8.33
N LYS A 355 -7.15 -16.43 -7.35
CA LYS A 355 -8.38 -16.93 -6.72
C LYS A 355 -9.15 -15.83 -6.00
N GLU A 356 -8.47 -14.95 -5.28
CA GLU A 356 -9.09 -13.79 -4.65
C GLU A 356 -9.75 -12.86 -5.69
N ALA A 357 -9.07 -12.58 -6.81
CA ALA A 357 -9.61 -11.72 -7.86
C ALA A 357 -10.90 -12.28 -8.48
N GLN A 358 -11.10 -13.60 -8.52
CA GLN A 358 -12.36 -14.22 -8.94
C GLN A 358 -13.48 -14.00 -7.91
N ILE A 359 -13.21 -14.16 -6.61
CA ILE A 359 -14.18 -13.92 -5.53
C ILE A 359 -14.58 -12.43 -5.51
N VAL A 360 -13.62 -11.52 -5.70
CA VAL A 360 -13.87 -10.08 -5.83
C VAL A 360 -14.74 -9.78 -7.06
N ARG A 361 -14.47 -10.36 -8.24
CA ARG A 361 -15.33 -10.16 -9.42
C ARG A 361 -16.75 -10.65 -9.17
N ALA A 362 -16.95 -11.72 -8.42
CA ALA A 362 -18.28 -12.21 -8.05
C ALA A 362 -19.04 -11.24 -7.12
N SER A 363 -18.35 -10.59 -6.17
CA SER A 363 -18.95 -9.64 -5.22
C SER A 363 -19.21 -8.24 -5.78
N TYR A 364 -18.74 -7.93 -6.99
CA TYR A 364 -18.91 -6.61 -7.59
C TYR A 364 -20.38 -6.24 -7.91
N PRO A 365 -20.72 -4.94 -7.90
CA PRO A 365 -22.00 -4.44 -8.40
C PRO A 365 -22.31 -4.94 -9.82
N ILE A 366 -23.58 -5.15 -10.13
CA ILE A 366 -24.01 -5.83 -11.36
C ILE A 366 -23.53 -5.10 -12.63
N HIS A 367 -23.51 -3.76 -12.64
CA HIS A 367 -23.02 -3.00 -13.79
C HIS A 367 -21.51 -3.16 -14.02
N TRP A 368 -20.71 -3.33 -12.96
CA TRP A 368 -19.28 -3.62 -13.09
C TRP A 368 -19.05 -5.01 -13.68
N ARG A 369 -19.80 -6.03 -13.19
CA ARG A 369 -19.74 -7.40 -13.75
C ARG A 369 -20.16 -7.45 -15.21
N GLN A 370 -21.24 -6.74 -15.58
CA GLN A 370 -21.70 -6.61 -16.96
C GLN A 370 -20.64 -5.92 -17.84
N PHE A 371 -19.94 -4.91 -17.33
CA PHE A 371 -18.89 -4.22 -18.07
C PHE A 371 -17.66 -5.09 -18.30
N LEU A 372 -17.16 -5.80 -17.27
CA LEU A 372 -16.03 -6.73 -17.39
C LEU A 372 -16.31 -7.85 -18.40
N GLU A 373 -17.56 -8.32 -18.49
CA GLU A 373 -17.95 -9.29 -19.51
C GLU A 373 -18.07 -8.65 -20.91
N ALA A 374 -18.53 -7.40 -20.99
CA ALA A 374 -18.55 -6.66 -22.25
C ALA A 374 -17.14 -6.39 -22.81
N VAL A 375 -16.11 -6.25 -21.98
CA VAL A 375 -14.71 -6.13 -22.42
C VAL A 375 -14.28 -7.37 -23.20
N LYS A 376 -14.62 -8.58 -22.74
CA LYS A 376 -14.25 -9.85 -23.39
C LYS A 376 -14.86 -10.03 -24.78
N GLN A 377 -16.08 -9.52 -25.00
CA GLN A 377 -16.88 -9.79 -26.21
C GLN A 377 -16.24 -9.35 -27.52
N VAL A 378 -15.24 -8.45 -27.47
CA VAL A 378 -14.40 -8.08 -28.62
C VAL A 378 -12.94 -8.12 -28.18
N SER A 379 -12.29 -9.26 -28.38
CA SER A 379 -10.91 -9.51 -27.93
C SER A 379 -9.87 -8.81 -28.81
N VAL A 380 -9.30 -7.72 -28.28
CA VAL A 380 -8.19 -7.00 -28.93
C VAL A 380 -6.94 -7.88 -29.00
N SER A 381 -6.64 -8.67 -27.97
CA SER A 381 -5.48 -9.55 -27.96
C SER A 381 -5.54 -10.64 -29.03
N GLN A 382 -6.72 -11.21 -29.29
CA GLN A 382 -6.92 -12.16 -30.39
C GLN A 382 -6.81 -11.48 -31.76
N TYR A 383 -7.38 -10.28 -31.94
CA TYR A 383 -7.27 -9.53 -33.19
C TYR A 383 -5.80 -9.19 -33.52
N VAL A 384 -5.02 -8.71 -32.55
CA VAL A 384 -3.59 -8.44 -32.75
C VAL A 384 -2.82 -9.73 -33.06
N LYS A 385 -3.09 -10.82 -32.33
CA LYS A 385 -2.43 -12.12 -32.56
C LYS A 385 -2.71 -12.71 -33.94
N ALA A 386 -3.90 -12.44 -34.51
CA ALA A 386 -4.30 -12.85 -35.85
C ALA A 386 -3.84 -11.89 -36.96
N SER A 387 -3.22 -10.76 -36.63
CA SER A 387 -2.76 -9.76 -37.60
C SER A 387 -1.40 -10.11 -38.18
N ASN A 388 -1.11 -9.60 -39.38
CA ASN A 388 0.22 -9.59 -39.99
C ASN A 388 0.91 -8.21 -39.89
N ASP A 389 0.30 -7.27 -39.14
CA ASP A 389 0.85 -5.95 -38.83
C ASP A 389 1.82 -6.06 -37.64
N GLU A 390 3.13 -6.02 -37.90
CA GLU A 390 4.17 -6.12 -36.87
C GLU A 390 4.28 -4.86 -36.00
N ASP A 391 3.94 -3.67 -36.52
CA ASP A 391 3.85 -2.45 -35.71
C ASP A 391 2.73 -2.59 -34.67
N LEU A 392 1.59 -3.17 -35.06
CA LEU A 392 0.47 -3.44 -34.16
C LEU A 392 0.85 -4.46 -33.07
N LYS A 393 1.61 -5.51 -33.41
CA LYS A 393 2.14 -6.48 -32.43
C LYS A 393 3.14 -5.83 -31.47
N CYS A 394 4.07 -5.04 -31.99
CA CYS A 394 5.06 -4.30 -31.20
C CYS A 394 4.38 -3.30 -30.23
N LEU A 395 3.35 -2.59 -30.69
CA LEU A 395 2.55 -1.68 -29.86
C LEU A 395 1.73 -2.42 -28.80
N TRP A 396 1.19 -3.59 -29.13
CA TRP A 396 0.52 -4.45 -28.14
C TRP A 396 1.48 -4.93 -27.05
N GLN A 397 2.67 -5.43 -27.42
CA GLN A 397 3.72 -5.79 -26.47
C GLN A 397 4.13 -4.58 -25.61
N THR A 398 4.24 -3.40 -26.21
CA THR A 398 4.54 -2.14 -25.52
C THR A 398 3.46 -1.75 -24.50
N VAL A 399 2.19 -2.10 -24.74
CA VAL A 399 1.08 -1.95 -23.78
C VAL A 399 1.16 -3.00 -22.67
N THR A 400 1.29 -4.29 -23.01
CA THR A 400 1.31 -5.38 -22.02
C THR A 400 2.51 -5.29 -21.09
N SER A 401 3.72 -5.09 -21.61
CA SER A 401 4.93 -4.89 -20.81
C SER A 401 4.83 -3.64 -19.91
N SER A 402 4.08 -2.61 -20.31
CA SER A 402 3.84 -1.43 -19.44
C SER A 402 2.84 -1.70 -18.32
N TYR A 403 1.91 -2.64 -18.49
CA TYR A 403 0.99 -3.08 -17.44
C TYR A 403 1.64 -4.12 -16.53
N PHE A 404 2.02 -5.29 -17.07
CA PHE A 404 2.46 -6.46 -16.31
C PHE A 404 3.90 -6.92 -16.55
N GLY A 405 4.70 -6.22 -17.37
CA GLY A 405 6.14 -6.50 -17.47
C GLY A 405 6.88 -6.19 -16.15
N ASN A 406 8.13 -6.64 -16.02
CA ASN A 406 8.90 -6.46 -14.78
C ASN A 406 9.14 -4.96 -14.46
N ASP A 407 9.38 -4.10 -15.44
CA ASP A 407 9.42 -2.63 -15.27
C ASP A 407 8.09 -1.92 -15.61
N GLY A 408 7.02 -2.70 -15.78
CA GLY A 408 5.65 -2.21 -15.87
C GLY A 408 5.02 -1.90 -14.51
N LEU A 409 3.76 -1.46 -14.54
CA LEU A 409 2.98 -1.07 -13.35
C LEU A 409 2.96 -2.14 -12.25
N LEU A 410 2.72 -3.41 -12.59
CA LEU A 410 2.66 -4.48 -11.58
C LEU A 410 4.02 -4.81 -10.95
N GLY A 411 5.11 -4.78 -11.72
CA GLY A 411 6.46 -4.98 -11.19
C GLY A 411 6.94 -3.81 -10.33
N PHE A 412 6.67 -2.57 -10.75
CA PHE A 412 6.89 -1.38 -9.93
C PHE A 412 6.07 -1.42 -8.63
N HIS A 413 4.79 -1.82 -8.70
CA HIS A 413 3.94 -2.04 -7.54
C HIS A 413 4.53 -3.08 -6.58
N ARG A 414 4.99 -4.24 -7.09
CA ARG A 414 5.66 -5.28 -6.27
C ARG A 414 6.86 -4.70 -5.51
N ARG A 415 7.77 -4.00 -6.21
CA ARG A 415 8.96 -3.38 -5.59
C ARG A 415 8.60 -2.31 -4.55
N LYS A 416 7.56 -1.51 -4.79
CA LYS A 416 7.06 -0.52 -3.80
C LYS A 416 6.43 -1.19 -2.58
N VAL A 417 5.60 -2.22 -2.77
CA VAL A 417 4.96 -2.97 -1.67
C VAL A 417 5.99 -3.69 -0.80
N PHE A 418 7.06 -4.23 -1.40
CA PHE A 418 8.15 -4.88 -0.66
C PHE A 418 8.67 -4.02 0.50
N GLY A 419 9.11 -2.79 0.22
CA GLY A 419 9.68 -1.91 1.24
C GLY A 419 8.70 -1.58 2.37
N PHE A 420 7.44 -1.33 2.04
CA PHE A 420 6.39 -1.11 3.06
C PHE A 420 6.11 -2.36 3.90
N LEU A 421 6.17 -3.56 3.32
CA LEU A 421 5.97 -4.82 4.06
C LEU A 421 7.19 -5.18 4.92
N ALA A 422 8.42 -4.96 4.45
CA ALA A 422 9.65 -5.20 5.20
C ALA A 422 9.71 -4.34 6.49
N VAL A 423 9.15 -3.11 6.46
CA VAL A 423 8.88 -2.35 7.69
C VAL A 423 7.70 -2.96 8.46
N SER A 424 6.56 -3.19 7.79
CA SER A 424 5.30 -3.61 8.43
C SER A 424 5.44 -4.82 9.35
N PHE A 425 6.04 -5.90 8.85
CA PHE A 425 6.14 -7.16 9.58
C PHE A 425 7.11 -7.04 10.77
N ARG A 426 8.22 -6.33 10.60
CA ARG A 426 9.20 -6.05 11.67
C ARG A 426 8.59 -5.29 12.86
N ILE A 427 7.61 -4.42 12.64
CA ILE A 427 6.90 -3.71 13.72
C ILE A 427 5.58 -4.39 14.15
N GLY A 428 5.39 -5.67 13.84
CA GLY A 428 4.31 -6.50 14.41
C GLY A 428 3.04 -6.66 13.57
N ARG A 429 3.05 -6.30 12.27
CA ARG A 429 1.97 -6.73 11.36
C ARG A 429 2.08 -8.24 11.13
N SER A 430 0.99 -8.99 11.31
CA SER A 430 1.02 -10.45 11.19
C SER A 430 0.60 -11.03 9.83
N THR A 431 0.02 -10.22 8.93
CA THR A 431 -0.39 -10.64 7.57
C THR A 431 -0.82 -9.43 6.72
N THR A 432 -0.88 -9.58 5.39
CA THR A 432 -1.51 -8.60 4.49
C THR A 432 -3.04 -8.70 4.50
N ILE A 433 -3.73 -7.73 3.88
CA ILE A 433 -5.20 -7.75 3.74
C ILE A 433 -5.69 -9.01 3.00
N ASN A 434 -4.92 -9.42 1.99
CA ASN A 434 -5.08 -10.62 1.17
C ASN A 434 -4.71 -11.93 1.89
N GLY A 435 -4.22 -11.86 3.14
CA GLY A 435 -3.80 -13.03 3.91
C GLY A 435 -2.38 -13.56 3.60
N LEU A 436 -1.57 -12.83 2.83
CA LEU A 436 -0.17 -13.19 2.55
C LEU A 436 0.74 -12.96 3.78
N GLY A 437 1.93 -13.57 3.78
CA GLY A 437 2.92 -13.45 4.85
C GLY A 437 2.46 -14.14 6.14
N ARG A 438 1.97 -15.38 6.02
CA ARG A 438 1.47 -16.21 7.14
C ARG A 438 2.29 -17.47 7.38
N ARG A 439 3.08 -17.92 6.41
CA ARG A 439 3.95 -19.09 6.61
C ARG A 439 5.11 -18.69 7.52
N ARG A 440 5.29 -19.39 8.65
CA ARG A 440 6.45 -19.22 9.55
C ARG A 440 7.72 -19.85 8.95
N ARG A 441 8.17 -19.28 7.82
CA ARG A 441 9.52 -19.40 7.28
C ARG A 441 10.06 -17.96 7.08
N ALA A 442 11.35 -17.81 6.83
CA ALA A 442 12.03 -16.50 6.94
C ALA A 442 11.35 -15.37 6.13
N GLU A 443 11.36 -14.16 6.71
CA GLU A 443 10.90 -12.90 6.13
C GLU A 443 9.51 -12.95 5.42
N PRO A 444 8.38 -12.76 6.13
CA PRO A 444 7.02 -12.86 5.55
C PRO A 444 6.70 -11.92 4.36
N TRP A 445 7.50 -10.88 4.15
CA TRP A 445 7.41 -10.02 2.95
C TRP A 445 8.03 -10.67 1.70
N GLN A 446 8.96 -11.61 1.84
CA GLN A 446 9.46 -12.44 0.74
C GLN A 446 8.35 -13.36 0.20
N GLU A 447 7.55 -13.98 1.09
CA GLU A 447 6.34 -14.73 0.69
C GLU A 447 5.37 -13.84 -0.10
N ALA A 448 5.10 -12.62 0.38
CA ALA A 448 4.22 -11.68 -0.30
C ALA A 448 4.80 -11.19 -1.64
N ASN A 449 6.12 -11.00 -1.72
CA ASN A 449 6.83 -10.65 -2.96
C ASN A 449 6.71 -11.76 -4.01
N GLN A 450 6.93 -13.02 -3.61
CA GLN A 450 6.84 -14.16 -4.53
C GLN A 450 5.41 -14.38 -5.03
N GLU A 451 4.38 -14.27 -4.18
CA GLU A 451 2.98 -14.36 -4.65
C GLU A 451 2.59 -13.20 -5.57
N LEU A 452 3.11 -11.99 -5.35
CA LEU A 452 2.93 -10.85 -6.27
C LEU A 452 3.61 -11.09 -7.63
N GLU A 453 4.81 -11.68 -7.65
CA GLU A 453 5.52 -12.00 -8.90
C GLU A 453 4.88 -13.19 -9.62
N ASN A 454 4.49 -14.25 -8.90
CA ASN A 454 3.72 -15.37 -9.45
C ASN A 454 2.44 -14.84 -10.12
N ALA A 455 1.69 -13.97 -9.44
CA ALA A 455 0.46 -13.38 -9.98
C ALA A 455 0.72 -12.42 -11.15
N ARG A 456 1.90 -11.79 -11.24
CA ARG A 456 2.33 -11.05 -12.44
C ARG A 456 2.52 -12.01 -13.62
N LEU A 457 3.27 -13.10 -13.41
CA LEU A 457 3.58 -14.12 -14.42
C LEU A 457 2.36 -14.95 -14.88
N GLU A 458 1.27 -15.00 -14.13
CA GLU A 458 -0.02 -15.53 -14.63
C GLU A 458 -0.59 -14.77 -15.85
N ARG A 459 -0.04 -13.59 -16.17
CA ARG A 459 -0.38 -12.80 -17.36
C ARG A 459 0.64 -12.96 -18.49
N ASP A 460 1.80 -13.55 -18.21
CA ASP A 460 2.93 -13.62 -19.14
C ASP A 460 3.71 -14.93 -18.97
N ARG A 461 3.64 -15.81 -19.98
CA ARG A 461 4.37 -17.09 -19.99
C ARG A 461 5.80 -16.96 -20.53
N SER A 462 6.30 -15.73 -20.68
CA SER A 462 7.55 -15.41 -21.37
C SER A 462 8.40 -14.39 -20.60
N ASP A 463 8.91 -14.77 -19.42
CA ASP A 463 10.14 -14.20 -18.85
C ASP A 463 10.73 -15.09 -17.74
N GLN A 464 11.84 -15.78 -18.02
CA GLN A 464 12.72 -16.37 -16.99
C GLN A 464 14.17 -16.42 -17.48
N THR A 465 15.01 -15.53 -16.97
CA THR A 465 16.43 -15.77 -16.68
C THR A 465 17.00 -14.56 -15.93
N GLU A 466 17.21 -14.67 -14.62
CA GLU A 466 18.17 -13.79 -13.92
C GLU A 466 19.53 -14.49 -13.93
N SER A 467 20.56 -13.80 -14.39
CA SER A 467 21.93 -14.29 -14.40
C SER A 467 22.72 -13.71 -13.21
N GLU A 468 23.32 -14.59 -12.40
CA GLU A 468 24.20 -14.16 -11.32
C GLU A 468 25.46 -13.49 -11.89
N VAL A 469 25.71 -12.24 -11.50
CA VAL A 469 26.94 -11.51 -11.82
C VAL A 469 27.81 -11.42 -10.56
N LYS A 470 28.95 -12.11 -10.58
CA LYS A 470 29.99 -12.00 -9.55
C LYS A 470 30.78 -10.69 -9.73
N VAL A 471 31.14 -10.05 -8.62
CA VAL A 471 31.78 -8.73 -8.61
C VAL A 471 33.13 -8.78 -7.87
N ASP A 472 34.14 -8.13 -8.46
CA ASP A 472 35.52 -8.14 -7.98
C ASP A 472 35.77 -7.18 -6.79
N PRO A 473 36.92 -7.24 -6.07
CA PRO A 473 37.12 -6.56 -4.79
C PRO A 473 37.59 -5.10 -4.88
N SER A 474 36.97 -4.26 -4.06
CA SER A 474 37.70 -3.29 -3.23
C SER A 474 38.58 -4.04 -2.21
N SER A 475 39.79 -3.58 -1.92
CA SER A 475 40.76 -4.27 -1.06
C SER A 475 40.44 -4.30 0.45
N ASN A 476 39.56 -3.42 0.93
CA ASN A 476 39.21 -3.32 2.34
C ASN A 476 38.37 -4.53 2.82
N GLN A 477 38.74 -5.14 3.95
CA GLN A 477 38.02 -6.25 4.57
C GLN A 477 37.32 -5.77 5.84
N ILE A 478 36.02 -6.10 5.94
CA ILE A 478 35.15 -5.71 7.06
C ILE A 478 34.54 -6.99 7.64
N TYR A 479 34.65 -7.17 8.95
CA TYR A 479 34.20 -8.36 9.67
C TYR A 479 32.75 -8.26 10.17
N THR A 480 32.17 -9.37 10.66
CA THR A 480 30.77 -9.35 11.11
C THR A 480 30.64 -8.62 12.45
N SER A 481 31.63 -8.74 13.34
CA SER A 481 31.72 -7.93 14.56
C SER A 481 31.55 -6.44 14.30
N GLN A 482 32.25 -5.93 13.28
CA GLN A 482 32.14 -4.55 12.82
C GLN A 482 30.77 -4.29 12.21
N LEU A 483 30.34 -5.09 11.22
CA LEU A 483 29.10 -4.88 10.49
C LEU A 483 27.90 -4.64 11.41
N ILE A 484 27.72 -5.46 12.44
CA ILE A 484 26.52 -5.41 13.29
C ILE A 484 26.40 -4.13 14.12
N THR A 485 27.51 -3.46 14.47
CA THR A 485 27.49 -2.23 15.29
C THR A 485 27.29 -0.96 14.47
N HIS A 486 27.49 -1.02 13.14
CA HIS A 486 27.14 0.04 12.20
C HIS A 486 25.64 0.02 11.87
N ASN A 487 24.82 0.27 12.89
CA ASN A 487 23.37 0.37 12.85
C ASN A 487 22.82 1.65 13.52
N SER A 488 23.63 2.72 13.61
CA SER A 488 23.28 3.96 14.32
C SER A 488 23.73 5.21 13.55
N LYS A 489 23.29 6.40 13.95
CA LYS A 489 23.74 7.65 13.32
C LYS A 489 25.20 7.96 13.66
N GLU A 490 25.65 7.51 14.82
CA GLU A 490 26.95 7.77 15.40
C GLU A 490 28.03 6.82 14.83
N ALA A 491 27.69 5.55 14.58
CA ALA A 491 28.55 4.60 13.88
C ALA A 491 28.40 4.65 12.35
N GLY A 492 27.23 5.05 11.85
CA GLY A 492 26.81 4.87 10.45
C GLY A 492 25.89 3.66 10.26
N PHE A 493 25.26 3.59 9.09
CA PHE A 493 24.23 2.62 8.72
C PHE A 493 24.73 1.70 7.61
N TRP A 494 25.41 0.62 7.99
CA TRP A 494 26.02 -0.32 7.04
C TRP A 494 25.13 -1.55 6.82
N PHE A 495 25.31 -2.19 5.67
CA PHE A 495 24.75 -3.52 5.39
C PHE A 495 25.70 -4.34 4.50
N ALA A 496 25.57 -5.66 4.55
CA ALA A 496 26.21 -6.56 3.59
C ALA A 496 25.24 -6.96 2.46
N ALA A 497 25.77 -7.18 1.26
CA ALA A 497 25.04 -7.82 0.17
C ALA A 497 26.02 -8.45 -0.83
N ASN A 498 25.77 -9.69 -1.27
CA ASN A 498 26.59 -10.46 -2.21
C ASN A 498 28.10 -10.46 -1.85
N GLY A 499 28.42 -10.55 -0.55
CA GLY A 499 29.80 -10.52 -0.03
C GLY A 499 30.50 -9.15 -0.07
N ALA A 500 29.82 -8.08 -0.49
CA ALA A 500 30.27 -6.70 -0.36
C ALA A 500 29.61 -6.01 0.85
N VAL A 501 30.27 -4.97 1.39
CA VAL A 501 29.72 -4.13 2.48
C VAL A 501 29.58 -2.69 2.01
N TYR A 502 28.47 -2.06 2.37
CA TYR A 502 28.06 -0.74 1.91
C TYR A 502 27.68 0.18 3.09
N ASP A 503 28.03 1.46 3.03
CA ASP A 503 27.57 2.50 3.95
C ASP A 503 26.41 3.30 3.35
N ALA A 504 25.21 3.10 3.87
CA ALA A 504 23.99 3.76 3.40
C ALA A 504 23.78 5.16 4.01
N SER A 505 24.58 5.58 5.00
CA SER A 505 24.44 6.85 5.71
C SER A 505 24.27 8.08 4.79
N PRO A 506 25.14 8.32 3.77
CA PRO A 506 24.98 9.44 2.85
C PRO A 506 23.81 9.29 1.85
N PHE A 507 23.11 8.15 1.84
CA PHE A 507 21.99 7.84 0.94
C PHE A 507 20.62 7.80 1.62
N MET A 508 20.51 7.59 2.94
CA MET A 508 19.23 7.36 3.63
C MET A 508 18.11 8.34 3.25
N GLN A 509 18.38 9.65 3.35
CA GLN A 509 17.41 10.71 3.04
C GLN A 509 17.12 10.88 1.54
N LYS A 510 17.85 10.19 0.66
CA LYS A 510 17.67 10.19 -0.81
C LYS A 510 16.95 8.91 -1.28
N HIS A 511 16.88 7.87 -0.45
CA HIS A 511 16.33 6.57 -0.82
C HIS A 511 14.81 6.63 -1.11
N PRO A 512 14.32 6.17 -2.29
CA PRO A 512 12.89 6.18 -2.64
C PRO A 512 11.99 5.20 -1.86
N GLY A 513 12.58 4.36 -1.01
CA GLY A 513 11.92 3.52 -0.01
C GLY A 513 11.92 4.12 1.41
N GLY A 514 12.44 5.34 1.59
CA GLY A 514 12.59 5.99 2.90
C GLY A 514 13.84 5.56 3.67
N ASP A 515 14.08 6.23 4.79
CA ASP A 515 15.22 5.97 5.69
C ASP A 515 14.94 4.82 6.67
N ILE A 516 13.70 4.68 7.14
CA ILE A 516 13.25 3.63 8.08
C ILE A 516 13.58 2.20 7.59
N VAL A 517 13.46 1.94 6.29
CA VAL A 517 13.77 0.60 5.74
C VAL A 517 15.28 0.32 5.65
N ILE A 518 16.12 1.35 5.78
CA ILE A 518 17.57 1.21 5.92
C ILE A 518 17.91 1.05 7.41
N ASP A 519 17.39 1.91 8.28
CA ASP A 519 17.52 1.84 9.75
C ASP A 519 17.18 0.44 10.30
N LEU A 520 16.08 -0.17 9.83
CA LEU A 520 15.69 -1.55 10.21
C LEU A 520 16.62 -2.64 9.67
N CYS A 521 17.27 -2.41 8.54
CA CYS A 521 18.08 -3.39 7.80
C CYS A 521 19.59 -3.25 8.05
N SER A 522 20.04 -2.21 8.75
CA SER A 522 21.46 -2.06 9.08
C SER A 522 21.95 -3.12 10.05
N GLY A 523 23.25 -3.41 9.97
CA GLY A 523 23.89 -4.49 10.72
C GLY A 523 23.57 -5.91 10.23
N GLN A 524 22.96 -6.07 9.04
CA GLN A 524 22.55 -7.37 8.49
C GLN A 524 23.11 -7.58 7.07
N ASP A 525 23.12 -8.83 6.60
CA ASP A 525 23.17 -9.13 5.17
C ASP A 525 21.75 -9.08 4.60
N ILE A 526 21.55 -8.29 3.54
CA ILE A 526 20.25 -8.04 2.93
C ILE A 526 20.22 -8.39 1.44
N THR A 527 21.09 -9.32 1.00
CA THR A 527 21.19 -9.79 -0.39
C THR A 527 19.82 -10.10 -1.00
N ASP A 528 19.04 -10.97 -0.37
CA ASP A 528 17.72 -11.40 -0.87
C ASP A 528 16.73 -10.25 -1.00
N SER A 529 16.74 -9.31 -0.05
CA SER A 529 15.92 -8.10 -0.12
C SER A 529 16.32 -7.20 -1.31
N LEU A 530 17.62 -7.02 -1.55
CA LEU A 530 18.12 -6.21 -2.68
C LEU A 530 17.98 -6.89 -4.04
N VAL A 531 17.97 -8.23 -4.11
CA VAL A 531 17.54 -8.98 -5.30
C VAL A 531 16.04 -8.77 -5.53
N ALA A 532 15.21 -8.98 -4.51
CA ALA A 532 13.75 -8.86 -4.62
C ALA A 532 13.27 -7.47 -5.08
N VAL A 533 13.88 -6.38 -4.61
CA VAL A 533 13.60 -5.01 -5.10
C VAL A 533 14.39 -4.61 -6.35
N GLY A 534 15.16 -5.54 -6.94
CA GLY A 534 15.93 -5.31 -8.16
C GLY A 534 17.10 -4.33 -8.02
N HIS A 535 17.53 -4.01 -6.79
CA HIS A 535 18.69 -3.16 -6.55
C HIS A 535 20.00 -3.83 -7.00
N LEU A 536 20.08 -5.17 -6.91
CA LEU A 536 21.21 -5.96 -7.42
C LEU A 536 21.03 -6.39 -8.88
N THR A 537 19.81 -6.53 -9.41
CA THR A 537 19.57 -7.06 -10.77
C THR A 537 19.36 -5.97 -11.83
N ASN A 538 18.78 -4.81 -11.49
CA ASN A 538 18.71 -3.66 -12.39
C ASN A 538 20.08 -2.92 -12.48
N PRO A 539 20.69 -2.77 -13.68
CA PRO A 539 22.02 -2.15 -13.80
C PRO A 539 22.08 -0.69 -13.34
N THR A 540 21.03 0.11 -13.59
CA THR A 540 21.00 1.53 -13.22
C THR A 540 20.98 1.69 -11.70
N THR A 541 20.22 0.85 -10.99
CA THR A 541 20.17 0.88 -9.52
C THR A 541 21.44 0.28 -8.90
N ARG A 542 22.00 -0.79 -9.48
CA ARG A 542 23.30 -1.34 -9.07
C ARG A 542 24.44 -0.30 -9.17
N ASN A 543 24.45 0.48 -10.25
CA ASN A 543 25.41 1.57 -10.45
C ASN A 543 25.21 2.76 -9.50
N ILE A 544 24.10 2.81 -8.74
CA ILE A 544 23.92 3.73 -7.60
C ILE A 544 24.41 3.06 -6.32
N LEU A 545 24.08 1.77 -6.11
CA LEU A 545 24.50 0.97 -4.95
C LEU A 545 26.03 0.89 -4.79
N GLU A 546 26.78 0.58 -5.85
CA GLU A 546 28.25 0.45 -5.79
C GLU A 546 28.97 1.75 -5.38
N LYS A 547 28.33 2.93 -5.50
CA LYS A 547 28.89 4.21 -5.03
C LYS A 547 28.99 4.32 -3.51
N TYR A 548 28.32 3.42 -2.79
CA TYR A 548 28.27 3.35 -1.34
C TYR A 548 29.07 2.18 -0.78
N ARG A 549 29.79 1.44 -1.63
CA ARG A 549 30.56 0.26 -1.24
C ARG A 549 31.86 0.66 -0.54
N ILE A 550 32.11 0.07 0.63
CA ILE A 550 33.24 0.38 1.53
C ILE A 550 34.20 -0.80 1.75
N GLY A 551 33.82 -2.01 1.34
CA GLY A 551 34.68 -3.20 1.46
C GLY A 551 34.05 -4.50 0.96
N LYS A 552 34.68 -5.61 1.32
CA LYS A 552 34.11 -6.97 1.29
C LYS A 552 33.83 -7.46 2.70
N LEU A 553 32.78 -8.27 2.85
CA LEU A 553 32.50 -9.00 4.09
C LEU A 553 33.53 -10.12 4.22
N ALA A 554 34.36 -10.03 5.25
CA ALA A 554 35.43 -10.98 5.54
C ALA A 554 34.87 -12.30 6.07
N ARG A 555 35.70 -13.35 6.00
CA ARG A 555 35.52 -14.57 6.78
C ARG A 555 36.85 -14.87 7.47
N PRO A 556 36.86 -15.20 8.77
CA PRO A 556 38.07 -15.58 9.47
C PRO A 556 38.63 -16.91 8.94
N ARG A 557 39.91 -17.17 9.25
CA ARG A 557 40.60 -18.41 8.89
C ARG A 557 40.27 -19.51 9.90
N LEU A 558 39.09 -20.10 9.76
CA LEU A 558 38.64 -21.22 10.58
C LEU A 558 39.31 -22.52 10.11
N THR A 559 39.68 -23.35 11.06
CA THR A 559 40.53 -24.55 10.88
C THR A 559 39.75 -25.86 10.97
N SER A 560 38.57 -25.86 11.59
CA SER A 560 37.68 -27.03 11.69
C SER A 560 36.22 -26.72 11.29
N PRO A 561 35.41 -27.76 10.99
CA PRO A 561 33.96 -27.59 10.79
C PRO A 561 33.24 -27.02 12.01
N GLU A 562 33.65 -27.40 13.21
CA GLU A 562 33.04 -27.00 14.49
C GLU A 562 33.30 -25.53 14.80
N GLU A 563 34.50 -25.02 14.48
CA GLU A 563 34.80 -23.58 14.52
C GLU A 563 33.91 -22.78 13.55
N ASN A 564 33.59 -23.36 12.38
CA ASN A 564 32.67 -22.76 11.40
C ASN A 564 31.20 -22.81 11.85
N GLU A 565 30.73 -23.91 12.45
CA GLU A 565 29.40 -23.98 13.09
C GLU A 565 29.26 -22.89 14.16
N LEU A 566 30.24 -22.77 15.06
CA LEU A 566 30.27 -21.74 16.11
C LEU A 566 30.25 -20.31 15.53
N TYR A 567 31.11 -20.03 14.55
CA TYR A 567 31.15 -18.70 13.92
C TYR A 567 29.81 -18.37 13.25
N LEU A 568 29.18 -19.31 12.54
CA LEU A 568 27.87 -19.09 11.91
C LEU A 568 26.76 -18.86 12.94
N ALA A 569 26.75 -19.62 14.05
CA ALA A 569 25.80 -19.40 15.15
C ALA A 569 25.97 -18.01 15.78
N ALA A 570 27.22 -17.56 16.00
CA ALA A 570 27.52 -16.22 16.52
C ALA A 570 27.16 -15.10 15.52
N VAL A 571 27.35 -15.34 14.21
CA VAL A 571 26.95 -14.43 13.13
C VAL A 571 25.43 -14.24 13.11
N ASP A 572 24.66 -15.31 13.24
CA ASP A 572 23.19 -15.23 13.25
C ASP A 572 22.63 -14.63 14.55
N LEU A 573 23.27 -14.89 15.70
CA LEU A 573 23.02 -14.14 16.94
C LEU A 573 23.28 -12.63 16.75
N GLY A 574 24.39 -12.26 16.11
CA GLY A 574 24.79 -10.87 15.87
C GLY A 574 23.82 -10.12 14.95
N LYS A 575 23.47 -10.71 13.80
CA LYS A 575 22.42 -10.20 12.91
C LYS A 575 21.10 -9.99 13.67
N LYS A 576 20.72 -10.95 14.53
CA LYS A 576 19.47 -10.87 15.28
C LYS A 576 19.51 -9.77 16.34
N ALA A 577 20.61 -9.63 17.06
CA ALA A 577 20.80 -8.56 18.04
C ALA A 577 20.66 -7.17 17.39
N ALA A 578 21.33 -6.95 16.26
CA ALA A 578 21.18 -5.72 15.47
C ALA A 578 19.73 -5.49 15.01
N GLU A 579 19.06 -6.50 14.44
CA GLU A 579 17.66 -6.39 14.03
C GLU A 579 16.75 -6.01 15.21
N MET A 580 16.93 -6.61 16.40
CA MET A 580 16.07 -6.33 17.56
C MET A 580 16.30 -4.93 18.15
N GLU A 581 17.54 -4.42 18.16
CA GLU A 581 17.82 -3.02 18.51
C GLU A 581 17.12 -2.06 17.53
N ASN A 582 17.28 -2.29 16.22
CA ASN A 582 16.68 -1.46 15.17
C ASN A 582 15.14 -1.47 15.27
N VAL A 583 14.53 -2.64 15.45
CA VAL A 583 13.08 -2.82 15.61
C VAL A 583 12.58 -2.09 16.85
N HIS A 584 13.25 -2.22 17.99
CA HIS A 584 12.85 -1.53 19.22
C HIS A 584 12.94 -0.02 19.08
N ARG A 585 14.04 0.51 18.52
CA ARG A 585 14.19 1.93 18.16
C ARG A 585 13.09 2.40 17.19
N ALA A 586 12.72 1.61 16.19
CA ALA A 586 11.65 1.95 15.25
C ALA A 586 10.28 2.03 15.92
N ASN A 587 9.93 1.07 16.80
CA ASN A 587 8.70 1.16 17.61
C ASN A 587 8.69 2.42 18.48
N PHE A 588 9.85 2.86 19.01
CA PHE A 588 9.96 4.05 19.86
C PHE A 588 9.71 5.38 19.14
N GLN A 589 9.94 5.47 17.81
CA GLN A 589 9.65 6.67 17.01
C GLN A 589 8.18 7.12 17.13
N ILE A 590 7.27 6.22 17.53
CA ILE A 590 5.84 6.45 17.70
C ILE A 590 5.47 7.45 18.80
N LEU A 591 6.32 7.66 19.80
CA LEU A 591 6.03 8.57 20.91
C LEU A 591 5.86 10.03 20.44
N ASN A 592 6.69 10.44 19.48
CA ASN A 592 6.60 11.73 18.81
C ASN A 592 5.82 11.67 17.48
N GLY A 593 5.43 10.47 17.05
CA GLY A 593 4.58 10.25 15.87
C GLY A 593 3.11 10.58 16.13
N LYS A 594 2.36 10.73 15.03
CA LYS A 594 0.91 10.93 15.03
C LYS A 594 0.20 9.65 14.60
N LEU A 595 -0.35 8.88 15.55
CA LEU A 595 -1.20 7.70 15.28
C LEU A 595 -2.63 8.09 14.89
N THR A 596 -2.99 9.34 15.21
CA THR A 596 -4.18 10.08 14.78
C THR A 596 -3.75 11.53 14.53
N ASN A 597 -4.48 12.25 13.70
CA ASN A 597 -4.20 13.68 13.45
C ASN A 597 -4.29 14.56 14.71
N LEU A 598 -4.98 14.07 15.74
CA LEU A 598 -5.14 14.71 17.06
C LEU A 598 -3.97 14.45 18.03
N ASP A 599 -3.02 13.58 17.71
CA ASP A 599 -1.87 13.30 18.59
C ASP A 599 -0.84 14.43 18.52
N GLU A 600 -0.32 14.87 19.66
CA GLU A 600 0.83 15.78 19.71
C GLU A 600 2.11 15.10 20.23
N PRO A 601 3.30 15.62 19.89
CA PRO A 601 4.58 15.19 20.47
C PRO A 601 4.58 15.37 22.00
N GLY A 602 5.37 14.56 22.72
CA GLY A 602 5.43 14.63 24.19
C GLY A 602 4.19 14.15 24.94
N ILE A 603 3.09 13.82 24.26
CA ILE A 603 1.86 13.29 24.88
C ILE A 603 1.74 11.79 24.63
N LEU A 604 1.59 11.02 25.71
CA LEU A 604 1.27 9.59 25.68
C LEU A 604 -0.26 9.41 25.68
N THR A 605 -0.86 9.32 24.49
CA THR A 605 -2.30 9.05 24.34
C THR A 605 -2.61 7.55 24.51
N PRO A 606 -3.85 7.14 24.84
CA PRO A 606 -4.20 5.73 25.06
C PRO A 606 -3.84 4.82 23.88
N LYS A 607 -3.98 5.32 22.64
CA LYS A 607 -3.57 4.62 21.40
C LYS A 607 -2.06 4.42 21.30
N LYS A 608 -1.24 5.41 21.70
CA LYS A 608 0.23 5.26 21.79
C LYS A 608 0.61 4.27 22.90
N ALA A 609 0.03 4.41 24.10
CA ALA A 609 0.30 3.55 25.25
C ALA A 609 0.03 2.07 24.95
N ARG A 610 -1.09 1.75 24.30
CA ARG A 610 -1.39 0.38 23.87
C ARG A 610 -0.37 -0.16 22.87
N HIS A 611 -0.04 0.59 21.83
CA HIS A 611 0.91 0.10 20.82
C HIS A 611 2.31 -0.18 21.42
N LEU A 612 2.76 0.66 22.37
CA LEU A 612 4.02 0.43 23.10
C LEU A 612 3.95 -0.79 24.02
N HIS A 613 2.81 -1.02 24.68
CA HIS A 613 2.57 -2.28 25.41
C HIS A 613 2.62 -3.49 24.47
N ASP A 614 1.96 -3.43 23.31
CA ASP A 614 1.99 -4.51 22.31
C ASP A 614 3.42 -4.75 21.78
N ALA A 615 4.24 -3.70 21.67
CA ALA A 615 5.66 -3.80 21.31
C ALA A 615 6.50 -4.48 22.40
N LYS A 616 6.39 -4.05 23.67
CA LYS A 616 7.08 -4.70 24.80
C LYS A 616 6.61 -6.15 24.99
N LYS A 617 5.35 -6.46 24.67
CA LYS A 617 4.84 -7.82 24.62
C LYS A 617 5.55 -8.66 23.55
N ARG A 618 5.66 -8.20 22.30
CA ARG A 618 6.43 -8.89 21.24
C ARG A 618 7.90 -9.07 21.61
N LEU A 619 8.51 -8.06 22.24
CA LEU A 619 9.88 -8.16 22.75
C LEU A 619 10.04 -9.36 23.71
N ARG A 620 9.14 -9.50 24.69
CA ARG A 620 9.14 -10.63 25.64
C ARG A 620 8.72 -11.98 25.03
N SER A 621 7.70 -12.02 24.17
CA SER A 621 7.09 -13.28 23.72
C SER A 621 7.58 -13.82 22.38
N GLU A 622 8.31 -13.04 21.60
CA GLU A 622 8.79 -13.43 20.26
C GLU A 622 10.29 -13.17 20.07
N HIS A 623 10.79 -12.01 20.50
CA HIS A 623 12.17 -11.59 20.21
C HIS A 623 13.18 -12.16 21.22
N LEU A 624 12.89 -12.07 22.52
CA LEU A 624 13.76 -12.56 23.59
C LEU A 624 13.92 -14.10 23.56
N PRO A 625 12.89 -14.93 23.32
CA PRO A 625 13.05 -16.37 23.10
C PRO A 625 13.91 -16.71 21.87
N ALA A 626 13.83 -15.90 20.80
CA ALA A 626 14.64 -16.09 19.59
C ALA A 626 16.13 -15.78 19.85
N LEU A 627 16.43 -14.71 20.58
CA LEU A 627 17.79 -14.41 21.04
C LEU A 627 18.31 -15.50 21.98
N ALA A 628 17.52 -15.95 22.96
CA ALA A 628 17.92 -17.01 23.89
C ALA A 628 18.19 -18.35 23.18
N SER A 629 17.43 -18.68 22.13
CA SER A 629 17.66 -19.87 21.28
C SER A 629 18.97 -19.78 20.49
N LEU A 630 19.32 -18.60 20.00
CA LEU A 630 20.59 -18.37 19.28
C LEU A 630 21.79 -18.41 20.25
N VAL A 631 21.66 -17.90 21.48
CA VAL A 631 22.69 -18.07 22.52
C VAL A 631 22.82 -19.55 22.92
N ALA A 632 21.72 -20.31 23.01
CA ALA A 632 21.79 -21.75 23.26
C ALA A 632 22.58 -22.49 22.17
N LEU A 633 22.32 -22.18 20.89
CA LEU A 633 23.07 -22.73 19.75
C LEU A 633 24.57 -22.43 19.85
N VAL A 634 24.95 -21.18 20.14
CA VAL A 634 26.36 -20.78 20.35
C VAL A 634 26.99 -21.53 21.53
N LEU A 635 26.27 -21.70 22.64
CA LEU A 635 26.75 -22.45 23.80
C LEU A 635 26.96 -23.94 23.48
N ASP A 636 26.12 -24.53 22.64
CA ASP A 636 26.22 -25.93 22.21
C ASP A 636 27.34 -26.14 21.19
N SER A 637 27.50 -25.28 20.17
CA SER A 637 28.67 -25.31 19.28
C SER A 637 30.00 -25.15 20.02
N LEU A 638 30.03 -24.42 21.15
CA LEU A 638 31.21 -24.32 22.02
C LEU A 638 31.53 -25.62 22.79
N ALA A 639 30.55 -26.50 23.01
CA ALA A 639 30.80 -27.78 23.70
C ALA A 639 31.55 -28.77 22.80
N GLU A 640 31.22 -28.81 21.51
CA GLU A 640 31.86 -29.68 20.51
C GLU A 640 33.36 -29.39 20.34
N LEU A 641 33.81 -28.15 20.59
CA LEU A 641 35.23 -27.78 20.57
C LEU A 641 36.05 -28.34 21.75
N ASN A 642 35.43 -29.00 22.74
CA ASN A 642 36.10 -29.64 23.88
C ASN A 642 37.01 -28.68 24.70
N ILE A 643 36.66 -27.39 24.74
CA ILE A 643 37.42 -26.35 25.46
C ILE A 643 36.89 -26.23 26.90
N LYS A 644 37.80 -26.11 27.87
CA LYS A 644 37.42 -25.83 29.27
C LYS A 644 37.00 -24.36 29.44
N LEU A 645 35.69 -24.11 29.39
CA LEU A 645 35.05 -22.83 29.68
C LEU A 645 34.02 -23.02 30.80
N ASP A 646 34.01 -22.14 31.80
CA ASP A 646 32.89 -22.11 32.75
C ASP A 646 31.73 -21.30 32.17
N LEU A 647 30.76 -22.03 31.63
CA LEU A 647 29.52 -21.51 31.05
C LEU A 647 28.29 -22.09 31.76
N PHE A 648 28.45 -22.67 32.96
CA PHE A 648 27.35 -23.34 33.67
C PHE A 648 26.24 -22.35 34.06
N SER A 649 26.62 -21.17 34.57
CA SER A 649 25.69 -20.08 34.89
C SER A 649 24.93 -19.60 33.64
N ALA A 650 25.65 -19.36 32.54
CA ALA A 650 25.06 -18.95 31.27
C ALA A 650 24.05 -19.97 30.74
N ARG A 651 24.42 -21.26 30.69
CA ARG A 651 23.55 -22.36 30.27
C ARG A 651 22.29 -22.47 31.13
N THR A 652 22.42 -22.45 32.45
CA THR A 652 21.28 -22.55 33.39
C THR A 652 20.29 -21.38 33.19
N ARG A 653 20.80 -20.16 32.99
CA ARG A 653 19.97 -18.95 32.80
C ARG A 653 19.27 -18.92 31.44
N ILE A 654 19.95 -19.34 30.37
CA ILE A 654 19.32 -19.52 29.05
C ILE A 654 18.25 -20.61 29.07
N GLN A 655 18.52 -21.75 29.70
CA GLN A 655 17.52 -22.81 29.91
C GLN A 655 16.33 -22.32 30.71
N THR A 656 16.54 -21.44 31.71
CA THR A 656 15.45 -20.81 32.47
C THR A 656 14.60 -19.90 31.58
N LEU A 657 15.21 -19.03 30.75
CA LEU A 657 14.49 -18.16 29.82
C LEU A 657 13.67 -18.97 28.79
N LEU A 658 14.24 -20.04 28.24
CA LEU A 658 13.60 -20.89 27.24
C LEU A 658 12.52 -21.83 27.82
N GLY A 659 12.69 -22.31 29.05
CA GLY A 659 11.78 -23.24 29.71
C GLY A 659 10.63 -22.59 30.47
N SER A 660 10.48 -21.25 30.41
CA SER A 660 9.53 -20.53 31.26
C SER A 660 8.24 -20.10 30.56
N ASP A 661 7.10 -20.53 31.13
CA ASP A 661 5.80 -19.88 30.88
C ASP A 661 5.74 -18.45 31.50
N SER A 662 6.73 -18.04 32.28
CA SER A 662 6.74 -16.78 33.04
C SER A 662 7.04 -15.51 32.23
N MET A 663 7.25 -15.62 30.91
CA MET A 663 7.21 -14.46 30.00
C MET A 663 5.81 -13.80 29.92
N SER A 664 4.84 -14.38 30.63
CA SER A 664 3.52 -13.85 31.00
C SER A 664 3.52 -12.83 32.16
N GLY A 665 4.70 -12.43 32.67
CA GLY A 665 4.86 -11.48 33.79
C GLY A 665 4.14 -10.14 33.62
N GLU A 666 3.87 -9.47 34.75
CA GLU A 666 2.89 -8.37 34.84
C GLU A 666 3.05 -7.25 33.79
N THR A 667 1.90 -6.69 33.41
CA THR A 667 1.80 -5.59 32.47
C THR A 667 2.35 -4.31 33.10
N VAL A 668 3.53 -3.90 32.66
CA VAL A 668 4.10 -2.58 32.97
C VAL A 668 3.17 -1.50 32.40
N MET A 669 2.35 -0.91 33.27
CA MET A 669 1.41 0.16 32.91
C MET A 669 2.17 1.47 32.68
N LEU A 670 2.28 1.86 31.41
CA LEU A 670 2.93 3.11 30.99
C LEU A 670 2.06 4.31 31.40
N SER A 671 2.28 4.82 32.61
CA SER A 671 1.40 5.79 33.28
C SER A 671 1.48 7.22 32.74
N ASN A 672 2.61 7.61 32.16
CA ASN A 672 2.82 8.90 31.51
C ASN A 672 3.96 8.82 30.47
N TYR A 673 4.15 9.89 29.70
CA TYR A 673 5.15 9.96 28.63
C TYR A 673 6.58 9.75 29.13
N GLN A 674 6.96 10.37 30.25
CA GLN A 674 8.31 10.27 30.82
C GLN A 674 8.61 8.85 31.31
N ALA A 675 7.64 8.18 31.92
CA ALA A 675 7.74 6.77 32.31
C ALA A 675 7.90 5.86 31.08
N ALA A 676 7.11 6.09 30.01
CA ALA A 676 7.24 5.35 28.76
C ALA A 676 8.62 5.54 28.11
N VAL A 677 9.15 6.77 28.10
CA VAL A 677 10.53 7.06 27.65
C VAL A 677 11.54 6.28 28.49
N ALA A 678 11.46 6.37 29.82
CA ALA A 678 12.43 5.72 30.71
C ALA A 678 12.46 4.18 30.54
N THR A 679 11.29 3.52 30.52
CA THR A 679 11.21 2.06 30.31
C THR A 679 11.80 1.64 28.96
N LEU A 680 11.47 2.36 27.89
CA LEU A 680 11.87 1.95 26.54
C LEU A 680 13.33 2.33 26.23
N CYS A 681 13.89 3.35 26.89
CA CYS A 681 15.33 3.63 26.88
C CYS A 681 16.13 2.59 27.67
N ALA A 682 15.60 2.04 28.77
CA ALA A 682 16.23 0.94 29.49
C ALA A 682 16.24 -0.34 28.64
N ASP A 683 15.09 -0.73 28.08
CA ASP A 683 14.96 -1.84 27.13
C ASP A 683 15.93 -1.69 25.94
N LEU A 684 16.12 -0.46 25.43
CA LEU A 684 17.06 -0.18 24.34
C LEU A 684 18.52 -0.34 24.79
N ALA A 685 18.88 0.11 25.99
CA ALA A 685 20.25 0.00 26.50
C ALA A 685 20.68 -1.45 26.68
N ASP A 686 19.78 -2.32 27.15
CA ASP A 686 20.08 -3.76 27.25
C ASP A 686 20.11 -4.45 25.87
N LEU A 687 19.29 -4.05 24.90
CA LEU A 687 19.39 -4.54 23.51
C LEU A 687 20.70 -4.13 22.82
N VAL A 688 21.16 -2.88 23.02
CA VAL A 688 22.50 -2.43 22.60
C VAL A 688 23.57 -3.31 23.26
N GLY A 689 23.45 -3.55 24.57
CA GLY A 689 24.36 -4.43 25.31
C GLY A 689 24.49 -5.84 24.70
N VAL A 690 23.36 -6.50 24.40
CA VAL A 690 23.37 -7.81 23.69
C VAL A 690 24.17 -7.73 22.39
N LYS A 691 23.98 -6.68 21.59
CA LYS A 691 24.64 -6.50 20.29
C LYS A 691 26.14 -6.20 20.43
N GLU A 692 26.55 -5.28 21.30
CA GLU A 692 27.97 -4.92 21.50
C GLU A 692 28.77 -6.08 22.13
N HIS A 693 28.17 -6.84 23.05
CA HIS A 693 28.81 -8.05 23.57
C HIS A 693 28.82 -9.20 22.54
N THR A 694 27.84 -9.29 21.63
CA THR A 694 27.92 -10.23 20.48
C THR A 694 28.98 -9.80 19.46
N SER A 695 29.20 -8.49 19.28
CA SER A 695 30.31 -7.96 18.47
C SER A 695 31.65 -8.33 19.10
N SER A 696 31.77 -8.21 20.42
CA SER A 696 32.96 -8.62 21.19
C SER A 696 33.24 -10.13 21.10
N LEU A 697 32.19 -10.96 21.14
CA LEU A 697 32.28 -12.39 20.89
C LEU A 697 32.78 -12.67 19.46
N LEU A 698 32.15 -12.08 18.44
CA LEU A 698 32.53 -12.24 17.04
C LEU A 698 33.99 -11.80 16.80
N ALA A 699 34.41 -10.66 17.33
CA ALA A 699 35.79 -10.18 17.21
C ALA A 699 36.80 -11.15 17.86
N THR A 700 36.40 -11.85 18.93
CA THR A 700 37.21 -12.92 19.56
C THR A 700 37.29 -14.18 18.69
N LEU A 701 36.22 -14.52 17.96
CA LEU A 701 36.21 -15.61 16.97
C LEU A 701 36.94 -15.25 15.66
N GLU A 702 37.05 -13.95 15.36
CA GLU A 702 37.69 -13.42 14.16
C GLU A 702 39.21 -13.17 14.34
N ASP A 703 39.71 -13.12 15.58
CA ASP A 703 41.14 -13.04 15.92
C ASP A 703 41.88 -14.36 15.59
N SER A 704 42.54 -14.37 14.44
CA SER A 704 43.39 -15.49 14.00
C SER A 704 44.78 -15.56 14.66
N GLU A 705 45.17 -14.60 15.50
CA GLU A 705 46.49 -14.62 16.17
C GLU A 705 46.46 -15.36 17.51
N SER A 706 45.36 -15.29 18.27
CA SER A 706 45.24 -15.99 19.56
C SER A 706 45.09 -17.51 19.42
N GLY A 707 44.12 -17.97 18.62
CA GLY A 707 43.71 -19.38 18.57
C GLY A 707 42.88 -19.84 19.78
N ILE A 708 42.04 -20.86 19.58
CA ILE A 708 40.94 -21.23 20.49
C ILE A 708 41.35 -21.68 21.91
N HIS A 709 42.59 -22.12 22.11
CA HIS A 709 43.10 -22.55 23.42
C HIS A 709 43.81 -21.44 24.21
N HIS A 710 43.97 -20.24 23.64
CA HIS A 710 44.70 -19.15 24.28
C HIS A 710 43.87 -18.47 25.40
N PRO A 711 44.45 -18.16 26.58
CA PRO A 711 43.72 -17.58 27.71
C PRO A 711 42.98 -16.26 27.44
N ARG A 712 43.37 -15.49 26.42
CA ARG A 712 42.61 -14.30 25.99
C ARG A 712 41.33 -14.67 25.25
N TRP A 713 41.40 -15.67 24.37
CA TRP A 713 40.25 -16.15 23.59
C TRP A 713 39.21 -16.77 24.51
N THR A 714 39.63 -17.71 25.38
CA THR A 714 38.73 -18.41 26.30
C THR A 714 38.05 -17.45 27.28
N LYS A 715 38.78 -16.45 27.79
CA LYS A 715 38.20 -15.39 28.61
C LYS A 715 37.26 -14.49 27.79
N GLY A 716 37.66 -14.02 26.61
CA GLY A 716 36.85 -13.12 25.77
C GLY A 716 35.49 -13.72 25.39
N VAL A 717 35.47 -15.01 25.04
CA VAL A 717 34.24 -15.77 24.78
C VAL A 717 33.38 -15.88 26.04
N ALA A 718 33.96 -16.26 27.19
CA ALA A 718 33.23 -16.46 28.43
C ALA A 718 32.65 -15.14 29.01
N ASP A 719 33.44 -14.07 29.02
CA ASP A 719 33.00 -12.74 29.49
C ASP A 719 31.86 -12.23 28.60
N SER A 720 32.01 -12.29 27.27
CA SER A 720 31.01 -11.83 26.30
C SER A 720 29.68 -12.58 26.44
N LEU A 721 29.72 -13.92 26.57
CA LEU A 721 28.52 -14.73 26.74
C LEU A 721 27.80 -14.48 28.06
N ASN A 722 28.55 -14.29 29.16
CA ASN A 722 27.94 -13.98 30.44
C ASN A 722 27.24 -12.60 30.42
N GLU A 723 27.79 -11.59 29.75
CA GLU A 723 27.13 -10.29 29.63
C GLU A 723 25.95 -10.29 28.64
N ILE A 724 26.01 -11.03 27.53
CA ILE A 724 24.84 -11.28 26.67
C ILE A 724 23.69 -11.86 27.52
N VAL A 725 23.97 -12.88 28.33
CA VAL A 725 22.96 -13.48 29.22
C VAL A 725 22.51 -12.53 30.34
N ASN A 726 23.38 -11.64 30.83
CA ASN A 726 22.98 -10.57 31.76
C ASN A 726 21.95 -9.63 31.15
N HIS A 727 22.16 -9.17 29.92
CA HIS A 727 21.20 -8.29 29.24
C HIS A 727 19.89 -9.00 28.89
N LEU A 728 19.95 -10.25 28.40
CA LEU A 728 18.74 -11.05 28.13
C LEU A 728 17.89 -11.30 29.40
N VAL A 729 18.52 -11.45 30.58
CA VAL A 729 17.82 -11.62 31.86
C VAL A 729 17.22 -10.31 32.40
N LYS A 730 17.73 -9.13 32.04
CA LYS A 730 17.10 -7.84 32.38
C LYS A 730 15.91 -7.50 31.49
N LEU A 731 15.91 -7.98 30.24
CA LEU A 731 14.85 -7.77 29.25
C LEU A 731 13.58 -8.61 29.51
N ALA A 732 13.69 -9.62 30.38
CA ALA A 732 12.59 -10.49 30.82
C ALA A 732 11.66 -9.76 31.79
#